data_AF-A0A0V0SH28-F1
#
_entry.id   AF-A0A0V0SH28-F1
#
_cell.length_a   1.000
_cell.length_b   1.000
_cell.length_c   1.000
_cell.angle_alpha   90.00
_cell.angle_beta   90.00
_cell.angle_gamma   90.00
#
_symmetry.space_group_name_H-M   'P 1'
#
loop_
_entity.id
_entity.type
_entity.pdbx_description
1 polymer ?
#
loop_
_entity_poly.entity_id
_entity_poly.type
_entity_poly.pdbx_seq_one_letter_code
_entity_poly.pdbx_strand_id
1 'polypeptide(L)'
;LICFFMVLSFFFMNFGQQSGGQFQHKMSNLSLIITTWATSGFIQATEAAWHQIQLNGDTLEAVLVGCSVCQELQCDGTVGYGGSPNEFGETTLDALVIHGFDHSFAMRYTLTAFQFIIRPTGDVGAVASLKRIKEAIRVAAAVMKYTKHTLLVGEAATSFALEMGFSESDLHTPESTQMWKTWVEGNCQPNYRKNVVPDPSKSCGPYTPLLQTDNTDDWSHAQIDSHDTIGMIAIHGEEISAGTSTNGMRYKIPGRVGDSPIPGSGAFVDNDVGAACATGDGDILMRMLPSYQTVENMRTSMTPTEAAMDAISRVAKKYPTFKGAIIAANRYGHVGAACHGFDTFTYSLRDASHTGVVKTAILCSKMKKWNYYYCSLNFQINATSAESWQFYNNQAVPSENWLAMSLLWLFENLRVEPFGIIPLASLTGKGGPTTLKHHHIVASYNWQDEPSSTIYVPGAPKRYVTWPGGRLQEDNGQLIYDINHVRLPDGPMDPLFDALEICSESRFDPGAFDLVTDCINLQKLFTFCKGEESSGFFRIDLERVGDAVLACRVEAQDVIQIDFPSHDQSLKAACTQPVHPTLAGSHQRIVAYSFGDLRMLVRYEVDCVDYTVEELERQLLEQEEAQSTAIQEPSPVDDPQQRLKHIRSKSTNTSSNCSPSVNVTTYPDGRGFPAFTWPLLFFAGSSAVVVGWMTEQNNFKKPVMYKPTDVNRLLKPLPYAALSKVYDLLSKIVAFMRRNDENMKASLIWRGEQFVEIYEKAPTASGAVSQAWRRRLTGGN
;
A
#
# COMPACT_ATOMS: atom_id res chain seq x y z
N LEU A 1 8.12 51.24 -27.25
CA LEU A 1 7.29 50.01 -27.40
C LEU A 1 7.98 48.91 -28.21
N ILE A 2 8.59 49.19 -29.37
CA ILE A 2 9.24 48.15 -30.19
C ILE A 2 10.52 47.58 -29.55
N CYS A 3 11.31 48.37 -28.82
CA CYS A 3 12.45 47.84 -28.04
C CYS A 3 12.05 47.03 -26.79
N PHE A 4 10.82 47.21 -26.29
CA PHE A 4 10.31 46.45 -25.14
C PHE A 4 9.86 45.04 -25.55
N PHE A 5 9.47 44.85 -26.81
CA PHE A 5 9.11 43.54 -27.38
C PHE A 5 10.33 42.69 -27.76
N MET A 6 11.43 43.29 -28.20
CA MET A 6 12.65 42.53 -28.57
C MET A 6 13.38 41.92 -27.36
N VAL A 7 13.30 42.54 -26.19
CA VAL A 7 13.91 41.99 -24.96
C VAL A 7 13.08 40.84 -24.37
N LEU A 8 11.74 40.88 -24.53
CA LEU A 8 10.87 39.77 -24.12
C LEU A 8 11.04 38.52 -25.01
N SER A 9 11.24 38.69 -26.33
CA SER A 9 11.45 37.55 -27.22
C SER A 9 12.80 36.83 -27.02
N PHE A 10 13.83 37.54 -26.54
CA PHE A 10 15.10 36.91 -26.17
C PHE A 10 15.07 36.22 -24.79
N PHE A 11 14.20 36.67 -23.88
CA PHE A 11 14.01 36.03 -22.56
C PHE A 11 13.21 34.72 -22.64
N PHE A 12 12.26 34.60 -23.58
CA PHE A 12 11.48 33.37 -23.75
C PHE A 12 12.17 32.28 -24.58
N MET A 13 13.24 32.59 -25.33
CA MET A 13 13.99 31.58 -26.09
C MET A 13 15.08 30.86 -25.27
N ASN A 14 15.47 31.34 -24.09
CA ASN A 14 16.52 30.70 -23.27
C ASN A 14 16.04 30.09 -21.94
N PHE A 15 14.76 30.22 -21.59
CA PHE A 15 14.19 29.62 -20.36
C PHE A 15 13.13 28.53 -20.62
N GLY A 16 13.05 28.02 -21.86
CA GLY A 16 12.18 26.90 -22.25
C GLY A 16 12.90 25.55 -22.46
N GLN A 17 14.23 25.49 -22.27
CA GLN A 17 15.00 24.27 -22.44
C GLN A 17 15.94 24.10 -21.24
N GLN A 18 15.48 23.43 -20.17
CA GLN A 18 16.34 22.51 -19.38
C GLN A 18 15.67 21.71 -18.25
N SER A 19 14.37 21.87 -17.95
CA SER A 19 13.70 21.03 -16.93
C SER A 19 12.46 20.26 -17.40
N GLY A 20 11.92 20.54 -18.60
CA GLY A 20 10.87 19.70 -19.22
C GLY A 20 11.41 18.63 -20.19
N GLY A 21 12.67 18.77 -20.62
CA GLY A 21 13.25 17.94 -21.68
C GLY A 21 13.55 16.51 -21.26
N GLN A 22 13.97 16.26 -20.01
CA GLN A 22 14.33 14.89 -19.56
C GLN A 22 13.13 14.00 -19.22
N PHE A 23 12.02 14.56 -18.72
CA PHE A 23 10.81 13.77 -18.44
C PHE A 23 10.06 13.38 -19.72
N GLN A 24 9.94 14.30 -20.69
CA GLN A 24 9.37 13.96 -22.01
C GLN A 24 10.29 13.03 -22.83
N HIS A 25 11.63 13.15 -22.72
CA HIS A 25 12.55 12.21 -23.39
C HIS A 25 12.54 10.80 -22.81
N LYS A 26 12.13 10.61 -21.54
CA LYS A 26 12.15 9.29 -20.90
C LYS A 26 10.91 8.46 -21.24
N MET A 27 9.75 9.11 -21.44
CA MET A 27 8.55 8.43 -21.93
C MET A 27 8.68 8.04 -23.41
N SER A 28 9.33 8.84 -24.26
CA SER A 28 9.46 8.56 -25.70
C SER A 28 10.25 7.29 -26.08
N ASN A 29 10.90 6.62 -25.11
CA ASN A 29 11.68 5.40 -25.33
C ASN A 29 11.12 4.16 -24.60
N LEU A 30 9.99 4.26 -23.91
CA LEU A 30 9.41 3.11 -23.22
C LEU A 30 8.79 2.14 -24.25
N SER A 31 9.20 0.88 -24.22
CA SER A 31 8.58 -0.21 -24.98
C SER A 31 8.54 -1.47 -24.13
N LEU A 32 7.37 -2.09 -24.02
CA LEU A 32 7.13 -3.20 -23.11
C LEU A 32 6.03 -4.11 -23.65
N ILE A 33 6.26 -5.43 -23.61
CA ILE A 33 5.25 -6.46 -23.81
C ILE A 33 5.21 -7.36 -22.57
N ILE A 34 4.02 -7.60 -22.03
CA ILE A 34 3.79 -8.61 -20.99
C ILE A 34 2.63 -9.51 -21.39
N THR A 35 2.81 -10.82 -21.21
CA THR A 35 1.86 -11.85 -21.63
C THR A 35 1.66 -12.88 -20.51
N THR A 36 0.43 -13.33 -20.28
CA THR A 36 0.14 -14.44 -19.36
C THR A 36 0.81 -15.73 -19.83
N TRP A 37 1.24 -16.57 -18.90
CA TRP A 37 1.92 -17.85 -19.15
C TRP A 37 3.31 -17.71 -19.80
N ALA A 38 4.11 -18.77 -19.71
CA ALA A 38 5.48 -18.79 -20.21
C ALA A 38 5.92 -20.19 -20.67
N THR A 39 5.02 -20.90 -21.35
CA THR A 39 5.37 -22.05 -22.19
C THR A 39 5.84 -21.56 -23.57
N SER A 40 6.33 -22.47 -24.41
CA SER A 40 6.97 -22.10 -25.69
C SER A 40 6.06 -21.33 -26.63
N GLY A 41 4.75 -21.59 -26.63
CA GLY A 41 3.77 -20.85 -27.44
C GLY A 41 3.64 -19.39 -27.01
N PHE A 42 3.46 -19.14 -25.70
CA PHE A 42 3.32 -17.78 -25.15
C PHE A 42 4.61 -16.97 -25.26
N ILE A 43 5.78 -17.62 -25.14
CA ILE A 43 7.08 -16.98 -25.35
C ILE A 43 7.23 -16.53 -26.82
N GLN A 44 6.88 -17.38 -27.79
CA GLN A 44 6.91 -17.02 -29.21
C GLN A 44 5.93 -15.89 -29.54
N ALA A 45 4.73 -15.91 -28.96
CA ALA A 45 3.76 -14.83 -29.07
C ALA A 45 4.31 -13.50 -28.54
N THR A 46 4.98 -13.53 -27.39
CA THR A 46 5.60 -12.35 -26.76
C THR A 46 6.73 -11.78 -27.62
N GLU A 47 7.59 -12.64 -28.19
CA GLU A 47 8.69 -12.18 -29.06
C GLU A 47 8.15 -11.62 -30.39
N ALA A 48 7.09 -12.21 -30.95
CA ALA A 48 6.46 -11.70 -32.16
C ALA A 48 5.83 -10.31 -31.96
N ALA A 49 5.14 -10.10 -30.83
CA ALA A 49 4.61 -8.79 -30.45
C ALA A 49 5.74 -7.76 -30.24
N TRP A 50 6.86 -8.18 -29.65
CA TRP A 50 8.03 -7.33 -29.48
C TRP A 50 8.66 -6.92 -30.80
N HIS A 51 8.83 -7.86 -31.74
CA HIS A 51 9.31 -7.51 -33.08
C HIS A 51 8.36 -6.50 -33.76
N GLN A 52 7.05 -6.67 -33.61
CA GLN A 52 6.07 -5.76 -34.18
C GLN A 52 6.17 -4.35 -33.57
N ILE A 53 6.20 -4.22 -32.24
CA ILE A 53 6.25 -2.91 -31.57
C ILE A 53 7.56 -2.17 -31.88
N GLN A 54 8.66 -2.88 -32.10
CA GLN A 54 9.95 -2.27 -32.49
C GLN A 54 9.97 -1.73 -33.92
N LEU A 55 9.12 -2.23 -34.82
CA LEU A 55 9.09 -1.80 -36.23
C LEU A 55 8.44 -0.42 -36.39
N ASN A 56 7.34 -0.16 -35.69
CA ASN A 56 6.52 1.03 -35.92
C ASN A 56 5.95 1.68 -34.64
N GLY A 57 6.21 1.11 -33.46
CA GLY A 57 5.67 1.62 -32.19
C GLY A 57 4.17 1.38 -31.99
N ASP A 58 3.50 0.64 -32.88
CA ASP A 58 2.06 0.42 -32.86
C ASP A 58 1.70 -0.62 -31.80
N THR A 59 1.16 -0.16 -30.66
CA THR A 59 0.82 -1.05 -29.54
C THR A 59 -0.34 -1.98 -29.89
N LEU A 60 -1.29 -1.50 -30.70
CA LEU A 60 -2.45 -2.28 -31.12
C LEU A 60 -2.01 -3.43 -32.02
N GLU A 61 -1.25 -3.16 -33.09
CA GLU A 61 -0.79 -4.22 -33.99
C GLU A 61 0.14 -5.20 -33.27
N ALA A 62 0.95 -4.74 -32.30
CA ALA A 62 1.75 -5.64 -31.47
C ALA A 62 0.90 -6.68 -30.72
N VAL A 63 -0.19 -6.24 -30.08
CA VAL A 63 -1.17 -7.14 -29.43
C VAL A 63 -1.82 -8.07 -30.46
N LEU A 64 -2.24 -7.55 -31.62
CA LEU A 64 -2.89 -8.37 -32.66
C LEU A 64 -1.95 -9.46 -33.19
N VAL A 65 -0.69 -9.13 -33.47
CA VAL A 65 0.33 -10.09 -33.94
C VAL A 65 0.60 -11.14 -32.87
N GLY A 66 0.87 -10.72 -31.62
CA GLY A 66 1.17 -11.64 -30.54
C GLY A 66 0.03 -12.63 -30.26
N CYS A 67 -1.20 -12.13 -30.12
CA CYS A 67 -2.38 -12.98 -29.94
C CYS A 67 -2.63 -13.89 -31.15
N SER A 68 -2.44 -13.41 -32.39
CA SER A 68 -2.60 -14.23 -33.61
C SER A 68 -1.60 -15.38 -33.67
N VAL A 69 -0.33 -15.14 -33.30
CA VAL A 69 0.69 -16.19 -33.21
C VAL A 69 0.26 -17.27 -32.22
N CYS A 70 -0.29 -16.87 -31.07
CA CYS A 70 -0.75 -17.82 -30.06
C CYS A 70 -2.00 -18.61 -30.50
N GLN A 71 -2.90 -17.99 -31.27
CA GLN A 71 -4.05 -18.65 -31.90
C GLN A 71 -3.62 -19.71 -32.92
N GLU A 72 -2.60 -19.42 -33.71
CA GLU A 72 -2.09 -20.34 -34.72
C GLU A 72 -1.31 -21.51 -34.09
N LEU A 73 -0.46 -21.21 -33.09
CA LEU A 73 0.32 -22.20 -32.35
C LEU A 73 -0.52 -23.04 -31.37
N GLN A 74 -1.79 -22.70 -31.20
CA GLN A 74 -2.69 -23.33 -30.24
C GLN A 74 -2.06 -23.38 -28.84
N CYS A 75 -1.60 -22.25 -28.31
CA CYS A 75 -0.84 -22.22 -27.05
C CYS A 75 -1.50 -23.06 -25.96
N ASP A 76 -0.78 -24.09 -25.49
CA ASP A 76 -1.21 -25.08 -24.49
C ASP A 76 -2.59 -25.73 -24.77
N GLY A 77 -3.06 -25.67 -26.02
CA GLY A 77 -4.37 -26.15 -26.43
C GLY A 77 -5.54 -25.33 -25.87
N THR A 78 -5.34 -24.08 -25.47
CA THR A 78 -6.40 -23.26 -24.85
C THR A 78 -6.68 -21.94 -25.59
N VAL A 79 -5.86 -21.64 -26.60
CA VAL A 79 -5.99 -20.47 -27.46
C VAL A 79 -6.14 -20.93 -28.91
N GLY A 80 -7.02 -20.30 -29.68
CA GLY A 80 -7.26 -20.70 -31.06
C GLY A 80 -8.03 -22.02 -31.21
N TYR A 81 -7.93 -22.63 -32.38
CA TYR A 81 -8.73 -23.80 -32.76
C TYR A 81 -8.32 -25.10 -32.04
N GLY A 82 -9.20 -26.09 -31.97
CA GLY A 82 -8.86 -27.49 -31.59
C GLY A 82 -8.65 -27.80 -30.11
N GLY A 83 -8.78 -26.84 -29.20
CA GLY A 83 -8.39 -27.04 -27.81
C GLY A 83 -9.50 -27.37 -26.80
N SER A 84 -10.69 -26.81 -27.04
CA SER A 84 -11.82 -26.86 -26.10
C SER A 84 -13.16 -26.96 -26.84
N PRO A 85 -13.54 -28.17 -27.31
CA PRO A 85 -14.86 -28.37 -27.90
C PRO A 85 -15.96 -28.20 -26.85
N ASN A 86 -17.11 -27.68 -27.25
CA ASN A 86 -18.32 -27.62 -26.43
C ASN A 86 -19.00 -29.01 -26.32
N GLU A 87 -20.13 -29.11 -25.62
CA GLU A 87 -20.84 -30.40 -25.44
C GLU A 87 -21.33 -31.03 -26.76
N PHE A 88 -21.42 -30.26 -27.85
CA PHE A 88 -21.74 -30.72 -29.21
C PHE A 88 -20.51 -30.97 -30.09
N GLY A 89 -19.31 -30.87 -29.53
CA GLY A 89 -18.05 -31.09 -30.23
C GLY A 89 -17.50 -29.84 -30.91
N GLU A 90 -18.24 -28.73 -30.95
CA GLU A 90 -17.88 -27.51 -31.68
C GLU A 90 -16.93 -26.63 -30.86
N THR A 91 -15.81 -26.22 -31.47
CA THR A 91 -14.91 -25.21 -30.88
C THR A 91 -15.40 -23.81 -31.23
N THR A 92 -15.46 -22.92 -30.23
CA THR A 92 -15.82 -21.51 -30.41
C THR A 92 -14.83 -20.61 -29.69
N LEU A 93 -14.50 -19.47 -30.31
CA LEU A 93 -13.43 -18.58 -29.85
C LEU A 93 -13.99 -17.30 -29.24
N ASP A 94 -13.32 -16.83 -28.20
CA ASP A 94 -13.61 -15.58 -27.52
C ASP A 94 -12.35 -14.69 -27.60
N ALA A 95 -12.52 -13.41 -27.96
CA ALA A 95 -11.42 -12.46 -28.01
C ALA A 95 -11.87 -11.01 -27.74
N LEU A 96 -10.95 -10.20 -27.20
CA LEU A 96 -11.13 -8.78 -26.91
C LEU A 96 -9.83 -8.04 -27.23
N VAL A 97 -9.96 -6.84 -27.77
CA VAL A 97 -8.87 -5.89 -27.89
C VAL A 97 -9.33 -4.52 -27.40
N ILE A 98 -8.45 -3.85 -26.65
CA ILE A 98 -8.64 -2.50 -26.13
C ILE A 98 -7.42 -1.69 -26.54
N HIS A 99 -7.67 -0.58 -27.22
CA HIS A 99 -6.67 0.45 -27.51
C HIS A 99 -6.92 1.66 -26.60
N GLY A 100 -5.90 2.10 -25.87
CA GLY A 100 -6.04 3.13 -24.85
C GLY A 100 -6.43 4.51 -25.38
N PHE A 101 -6.91 5.37 -24.49
CA PHE A 101 -7.41 6.70 -24.80
C PHE A 101 -6.26 7.68 -25.10
N ASP A 102 -6.18 8.26 -26.30
CA ASP A 102 -5.20 9.33 -26.60
C ASP A 102 -5.81 10.73 -26.37
N HIS A 103 -5.47 11.34 -25.23
CA HIS A 103 -5.81 12.74 -24.94
C HIS A 103 -5.06 13.76 -25.83
N SER A 104 -3.92 13.37 -26.40
CA SER A 104 -3.09 14.19 -27.30
C SER A 104 -3.71 14.35 -28.69
N PHE A 105 -4.56 13.40 -29.08
CA PHE A 105 -5.21 13.37 -30.40
C PHE A 105 -6.23 14.50 -30.58
N ALA A 106 -6.88 14.95 -29.50
CA ALA A 106 -7.84 16.06 -29.54
C ALA A 106 -7.18 17.41 -29.89
N MET A 107 -5.85 17.54 -29.83
CA MET A 107 -5.13 18.79 -30.10
C MET A 107 -4.21 18.75 -31.34
N ARG A 108 -3.94 17.57 -31.93
CA ARG A 108 -2.96 17.41 -33.03
C ARG A 108 -3.53 17.43 -34.45
N TYR A 109 -4.85 17.36 -34.66
CA TYR A 109 -5.47 17.22 -35.99
C TYR A 109 -6.13 18.49 -36.56
N THR A 110 -5.35 19.57 -36.69
CA THR A 110 -5.78 20.71 -37.53
C THR A 110 -5.06 20.78 -38.89
N LEU A 111 -4.23 19.80 -39.29
CA LEU A 111 -3.36 19.99 -40.49
C LEU A 111 -3.10 18.82 -41.45
N THR A 112 -3.64 17.62 -41.29
CA THR A 112 -3.48 16.56 -42.32
C THR A 112 -4.76 15.77 -42.56
N ALA A 113 -5.46 16.13 -43.63
CA ALA A 113 -6.50 15.29 -44.23
C ALA A 113 -5.85 14.05 -44.84
N PHE A 114 -6.49 12.88 -44.69
CA PHE A 114 -6.07 11.53 -45.12
C PHE A 114 -5.10 10.79 -44.21
N GLN A 115 -5.59 10.25 -43.08
CA GLN A 115 -5.30 8.87 -42.64
C GLN A 115 -6.35 8.46 -41.59
N PHE A 116 -7.17 7.45 -41.93
CA PHE A 116 -7.97 6.53 -41.10
C PHE A 116 -8.41 6.97 -39.68
N ILE A 117 -9.72 7.13 -39.50
CA ILE A 117 -10.40 7.49 -38.25
C ILE A 117 -10.34 6.30 -37.27
N ILE A 118 -9.35 6.28 -36.38
CA ILE A 118 -9.46 5.71 -35.03
C ILE A 118 -9.91 6.87 -34.14
N ARG A 119 -10.94 6.66 -33.30
CA ARG A 119 -11.57 7.78 -32.57
C ARG A 119 -10.72 8.15 -31.35
N PRO A 120 -10.79 9.41 -30.87
CA PRO A 120 -10.16 9.84 -29.61
C PRO A 120 -10.91 9.31 -28.38
N THR A 121 -11.54 8.14 -28.47
CA THR A 121 -12.19 7.40 -27.40
C THR A 121 -11.46 6.09 -27.31
N GLY A 122 -11.00 5.66 -26.13
CA GLY A 122 -10.41 4.33 -25.97
C GLY A 122 -11.29 3.30 -26.68
N ASP A 123 -10.76 2.71 -27.75
CA ASP A 123 -11.54 1.94 -28.71
C ASP A 123 -11.50 0.47 -28.27
N VAL A 124 -12.66 -0.17 -28.26
CA VAL A 124 -12.83 -1.53 -27.76
C VAL A 124 -13.59 -2.35 -28.78
N GLY A 125 -13.07 -3.53 -29.10
CA GLY A 125 -13.78 -4.52 -29.91
C GLY A 125 -13.61 -5.91 -29.35
N ALA A 126 -14.68 -6.69 -29.43
CA ALA A 126 -14.75 -8.03 -28.91
C ALA A 126 -15.64 -8.93 -29.75
N VAL A 127 -15.32 -10.22 -29.71
CA VAL A 127 -16.13 -11.30 -30.26
C VAL A 127 -16.26 -12.41 -29.23
N ALA A 128 -17.45 -13.00 -29.11
CA ALA A 128 -17.66 -14.13 -28.22
C ALA A 128 -18.45 -15.25 -28.89
N SER A 129 -18.15 -16.49 -28.52
CA SER A 129 -18.68 -17.68 -29.17
C SER A 129 -18.52 -17.64 -30.69
N LEU A 130 -17.42 -17.07 -31.20
CA LEU A 130 -17.14 -16.95 -32.63
C LEU A 130 -16.94 -18.34 -33.24
N LYS A 131 -17.65 -18.59 -34.34
CA LYS A 131 -17.66 -19.89 -35.02
C LYS A 131 -16.88 -19.80 -36.33
N ARG A 132 -16.16 -20.87 -36.67
CA ARG A 132 -15.59 -21.12 -37.99
C ARG A 132 -14.63 -20.05 -38.52
N ILE A 133 -14.04 -19.21 -37.65
CA ILE A 133 -13.00 -18.23 -38.02
C ILE A 133 -11.84 -18.40 -37.05
N LYS A 134 -10.61 -18.58 -37.54
CA LYS A 134 -9.43 -18.82 -36.70
C LYS A 134 -8.90 -17.54 -36.05
N GLU A 135 -8.95 -16.43 -36.77
CA GLU A 135 -8.32 -15.15 -36.42
C GLU A 135 -9.17 -14.29 -35.48
N ALA A 136 -9.65 -14.86 -34.37
CA ALA A 136 -10.65 -14.21 -33.52
C ALA A 136 -10.23 -12.83 -32.99
N ILE A 137 -8.93 -12.60 -32.72
CA ILE A 137 -8.46 -11.29 -32.22
C ILE A 137 -8.51 -10.22 -33.33
N ARG A 138 -8.30 -10.62 -34.59
CA ARG A 138 -8.41 -9.72 -35.74
C ARG A 138 -9.86 -9.44 -36.08
N VAL A 139 -10.78 -10.39 -35.85
CA VAL A 139 -12.22 -10.10 -35.93
C VAL A 139 -12.65 -9.13 -34.83
N ALA A 140 -12.16 -9.28 -33.60
CA ALA A 140 -12.39 -8.31 -32.52
C ALA A 140 -11.91 -6.90 -32.91
N ALA A 141 -10.73 -6.78 -33.50
CA ALA A 141 -10.23 -5.52 -34.05
C ALA A 141 -11.09 -4.98 -35.21
N ALA A 142 -11.66 -5.85 -36.04
CA ALA A 142 -12.60 -5.44 -37.08
C ALA A 142 -13.92 -4.91 -36.49
N VAL A 143 -14.43 -5.50 -35.40
CA VAL A 143 -15.60 -4.97 -34.67
C VAL A 143 -15.32 -3.55 -34.17
N MET A 144 -14.16 -3.37 -33.52
CA MET A 144 -13.68 -2.07 -33.04
C MET A 144 -13.62 -1.02 -34.16
N LYS A 145 -13.08 -1.41 -35.32
CA LYS A 145 -12.77 -0.50 -36.42
C LYS A 145 -13.96 -0.17 -37.32
N TYR A 146 -14.83 -1.15 -37.58
CA TYR A 146 -15.86 -1.04 -38.63
C TYR A 146 -17.29 -1.00 -38.09
N THR A 147 -17.48 -1.00 -36.78
CA THR A 147 -18.81 -0.89 -36.17
C THR A 147 -18.84 0.21 -35.11
N LYS A 148 -20.05 0.59 -34.67
CA LYS A 148 -20.26 1.41 -33.46
C LYS A 148 -20.52 0.55 -32.22
N HIS A 149 -20.44 -0.77 -32.37
CA HIS A 149 -20.71 -1.74 -31.32
C HIS A 149 -19.38 -2.21 -30.73
N THR A 150 -19.42 -2.67 -29.48
CA THR A 150 -18.23 -3.16 -28.79
C THR A 150 -18.07 -4.67 -28.91
N LEU A 151 -19.17 -5.42 -28.91
CA LEU A 151 -19.17 -6.89 -28.83
C LEU A 151 -20.17 -7.48 -29.80
N LEU A 152 -19.72 -8.41 -30.66
CA LEU A 152 -20.57 -9.27 -31.49
C LEU A 152 -20.43 -10.72 -31.06
N VAL A 153 -21.49 -11.52 -31.20
CA VAL A 153 -21.49 -12.90 -30.68
C VAL A 153 -22.02 -13.93 -31.67
N GLY A 154 -21.54 -15.16 -31.55
CA GLY A 154 -22.07 -16.33 -32.23
C GLY A 154 -21.97 -16.27 -33.75
N GLU A 155 -22.99 -16.84 -34.40
CA GLU A 155 -23.12 -16.93 -35.87
C GLU A 155 -23.17 -15.55 -36.56
N ALA A 156 -23.73 -14.55 -35.88
CA ALA A 156 -23.77 -13.17 -36.39
C ALA A 156 -22.37 -12.53 -36.42
N ALA A 157 -21.50 -12.87 -35.47
CA ALA A 157 -20.10 -12.44 -35.51
C ALA A 157 -19.34 -13.09 -36.68
N THR A 158 -19.64 -14.36 -37.00
CA THR A 158 -19.09 -15.03 -38.20
C THR A 158 -19.57 -14.37 -39.49
N SER A 159 -20.87 -14.05 -39.58
CA SER A 159 -21.43 -13.35 -40.75
C SER A 159 -20.76 -11.99 -40.96
N PHE A 160 -20.58 -11.23 -39.88
CA PHE A 160 -19.81 -9.99 -39.91
C PHE A 160 -18.35 -10.21 -40.33
N ALA A 161 -17.68 -11.23 -39.81
CA ALA A 161 -16.31 -11.55 -40.18
C ALA A 161 -16.19 -11.83 -41.70
N LEU A 162 -17.14 -12.58 -42.27
CA LEU A 162 -17.19 -12.82 -43.71
C LEU A 162 -17.36 -11.52 -44.52
N GLU A 163 -18.25 -10.63 -44.08
CA GLU A 163 -18.41 -9.30 -44.71
C GLU A 163 -17.12 -8.47 -44.67
N MET A 164 -16.31 -8.63 -43.63
CA MET A 164 -15.00 -7.98 -43.47
C MET A 164 -13.86 -8.69 -44.22
N GLY A 165 -14.15 -9.79 -44.94
CA GLY A 165 -13.19 -10.51 -45.77
C GLY A 165 -12.43 -11.63 -45.07
N PHE A 166 -12.81 -12.02 -43.85
CA PHE A 166 -12.30 -13.24 -43.23
C PHE A 166 -12.88 -14.49 -43.93
N SER A 167 -12.18 -15.62 -43.80
CA SER A 167 -12.58 -16.87 -44.43
C SER A 167 -13.03 -17.90 -43.42
N GLU A 168 -14.13 -18.59 -43.71
CA GLU A 168 -14.54 -19.72 -42.89
C GLU A 168 -13.51 -20.86 -42.94
N SER A 169 -13.25 -21.46 -41.78
CA SER A 169 -12.33 -22.57 -41.60
C SER A 169 -12.82 -23.50 -40.50
N ASP A 170 -12.43 -24.77 -40.60
CA ASP A 170 -12.73 -25.73 -39.56
C ASP A 170 -11.90 -25.43 -38.30
N LEU A 171 -12.58 -25.30 -37.16
CA LEU A 171 -11.93 -25.10 -35.86
C LEU A 171 -11.68 -26.41 -35.12
N HIS A 172 -12.07 -27.56 -35.68
CA HIS A 172 -11.76 -28.86 -35.10
C HIS A 172 -10.36 -29.30 -35.50
N THR A 173 -9.73 -30.01 -34.57
CA THR A 173 -8.55 -30.85 -34.81
C THR A 173 -8.89 -32.32 -34.58
N PRO A 174 -8.10 -33.27 -35.13
CA PRO A 174 -8.22 -34.69 -34.79
C PRO A 174 -8.22 -34.92 -33.27
N GLU A 175 -7.39 -34.20 -32.53
CA GLU A 175 -7.28 -34.25 -31.07
C GLU A 175 -8.57 -33.78 -30.40
N SER A 176 -9.13 -32.62 -30.82
CA SER A 176 -10.40 -32.11 -30.28
C SER A 176 -11.56 -33.07 -30.51
N THR A 177 -11.60 -33.69 -31.69
CA THR A 177 -12.66 -34.61 -32.09
C THR A 177 -12.57 -35.89 -31.27
N GLN A 178 -11.35 -36.42 -31.07
CA GLN A 178 -11.14 -37.60 -30.25
C GLN A 178 -11.45 -37.32 -28.77
N MET A 179 -11.02 -36.16 -28.26
CA MET A 179 -11.30 -35.70 -26.90
C MET A 179 -12.81 -35.64 -26.63
N TRP A 180 -13.58 -35.04 -27.54
CA TRP A 180 -15.04 -34.99 -27.43
C TRP A 180 -15.68 -36.40 -27.49
N LYS A 181 -15.24 -37.27 -28.42
CA LYS A 181 -15.75 -38.64 -28.51
C LYS A 181 -15.53 -39.42 -27.21
N THR A 182 -14.32 -39.37 -26.66
CA THR A 182 -13.99 -40.03 -25.40
C THR A 182 -14.81 -39.48 -24.23
N TRP A 183 -15.10 -38.17 -24.21
CA TRP A 183 -15.98 -37.58 -23.20
C TRP A 183 -17.43 -38.04 -23.34
N VAL A 184 -17.97 -38.15 -24.56
CA VAL A 184 -19.31 -38.70 -24.82
C VAL A 184 -19.39 -40.18 -24.40
N GLU A 185 -18.38 -40.98 -24.75
CA GLU A 185 -18.25 -42.38 -24.31
C GLU A 185 -18.18 -42.49 -22.77
N GLY A 186 -17.61 -41.48 -22.11
CA GLY A 186 -17.56 -41.32 -20.66
C GLY A 186 -18.85 -40.80 -20.02
N ASN A 187 -20.01 -40.92 -20.68
CA ASN A 187 -21.30 -40.37 -20.24
C ASN A 187 -21.26 -38.85 -19.97
N CYS A 188 -20.49 -38.12 -20.79
CA CYS A 188 -20.40 -36.68 -20.74
C CYS A 188 -19.90 -36.13 -19.39
N GLN A 189 -18.90 -36.78 -18.79
CA GLN A 189 -18.31 -36.36 -17.52
C GLN A 189 -16.85 -35.93 -17.68
N PRO A 190 -16.42 -34.87 -16.97
CA PRO A 190 -17.24 -33.92 -16.20
C PRO A 190 -18.08 -32.98 -17.10
N ASN A 191 -19.22 -32.46 -16.60
CA ASN A 191 -20.01 -31.41 -17.26
C ASN A 191 -20.49 -30.33 -16.28
N TYR A 192 -21.12 -29.28 -16.82
CA TYR A 192 -21.51 -28.06 -16.08
C TYR A 192 -23.01 -27.98 -15.75
N ARG A 193 -23.79 -29.04 -15.96
CA ARG A 193 -25.23 -29.04 -15.75
C ARG A 193 -25.53 -29.27 -14.26
N LYS A 194 -26.41 -28.46 -13.68
CA LYS A 194 -26.88 -28.60 -12.29
C LYS A 194 -28.39 -28.45 -12.20
N ASN A 195 -29.00 -29.04 -11.17
CA ASN A 195 -30.44 -28.93 -10.89
C ASN A 195 -31.34 -29.35 -12.08
N VAL A 196 -30.95 -30.42 -12.77
CA VAL A 196 -31.68 -30.99 -13.91
C VAL A 196 -31.85 -32.50 -13.81
N VAL A 197 -32.82 -33.05 -14.55
CA VAL A 197 -33.04 -34.48 -14.77
C VAL A 197 -32.92 -34.83 -16.26
N PRO A 198 -32.33 -35.98 -16.63
CA PRO A 198 -31.72 -36.99 -15.75
C PRO A 198 -30.47 -36.47 -15.02
N ASP A 199 -30.05 -37.16 -13.95
CA ASP A 199 -28.91 -36.77 -13.09
C ASP A 199 -27.68 -36.38 -13.94
N PRO A 200 -27.23 -35.11 -13.88
CA PRO A 200 -26.16 -34.62 -14.73
C PRO A 200 -24.81 -35.27 -14.43
N SER A 201 -24.61 -35.91 -13.27
CA SER A 201 -23.38 -36.64 -12.98
C SER A 201 -23.26 -38.00 -13.70
N LYS A 202 -24.33 -38.44 -14.39
CA LYS A 202 -24.44 -39.80 -14.96
C LYS A 202 -24.98 -39.85 -16.38
N SER A 203 -25.37 -38.73 -16.96
CA SER A 203 -26.05 -38.67 -18.25
C SER A 203 -25.46 -37.59 -19.14
N CYS A 204 -25.76 -37.65 -20.44
CA CYS A 204 -25.52 -36.59 -21.41
C CYS A 204 -26.77 -35.72 -21.65
N GLY A 205 -27.85 -35.96 -20.91
CA GLY A 205 -29.17 -35.37 -21.18
C GLY A 205 -29.92 -36.10 -22.31
N PRO A 206 -30.87 -35.43 -23.01
CA PRO A 206 -31.26 -34.03 -22.84
C PRO A 206 -31.81 -33.77 -21.43
N TYR A 207 -31.52 -32.58 -20.93
CA TYR A 207 -31.84 -32.18 -19.56
C TYR A 207 -33.15 -31.39 -19.48
N THR A 208 -33.91 -31.62 -18.44
CA THR A 208 -35.08 -30.83 -18.07
C THR A 208 -34.95 -30.32 -16.62
N PRO A 209 -35.49 -29.14 -16.28
CA PRO A 209 -35.37 -28.59 -14.93
C PRO A 209 -35.98 -29.49 -13.86
N LEU A 210 -35.32 -29.63 -12.71
CA LEU A 210 -35.91 -30.22 -11.52
C LEU A 210 -36.97 -29.28 -10.93
N LEU A 211 -38.20 -29.77 -10.70
CA LEU A 211 -39.33 -28.97 -10.19
C LEU A 211 -39.22 -28.59 -8.69
N GLN A 212 -38.32 -29.23 -7.95
CA GLN A 212 -38.02 -28.94 -6.55
C GLN A 212 -36.50 -28.79 -6.42
N THR A 213 -36.04 -27.60 -6.03
CA THR A 213 -34.63 -27.34 -5.72
C THR A 213 -34.44 -27.48 -4.21
N ASP A 214 -33.75 -28.52 -3.77
CA ASP A 214 -33.14 -28.47 -2.44
C ASP A 214 -32.03 -27.40 -2.48
N ASN A 215 -32.05 -26.49 -1.50
CA ASN A 215 -31.12 -25.35 -1.37
C ASN A 215 -29.68 -25.77 -1.01
N THR A 216 -29.25 -26.96 -1.41
CA THR A 216 -27.88 -27.45 -1.26
C THR A 216 -27.10 -27.15 -2.54
N ASP A 217 -27.00 -25.87 -2.89
CA ASP A 217 -26.11 -25.42 -3.97
C ASP A 217 -24.65 -25.61 -3.48
N ASP A 218 -24.12 -26.80 -3.68
CA ASP A 218 -22.67 -27.02 -3.65
C ASP A 218 -22.11 -26.36 -4.93
N TRP A 219 -21.50 -25.19 -4.79
CA TRP A 219 -20.78 -24.49 -5.86
C TRP A 219 -19.45 -25.20 -6.19
N SER A 220 -19.44 -26.54 -6.17
CA SER A 220 -18.33 -27.31 -6.69
C SER A 220 -18.36 -27.19 -8.21
N HIS A 221 -17.67 -26.16 -8.72
CA HIS A 221 -17.30 -26.10 -10.12
C HIS A 221 -16.63 -27.43 -10.47
N ALA A 222 -17.19 -28.16 -11.43
CA ALA A 222 -16.53 -29.34 -11.97
C ALA A 222 -15.10 -28.93 -12.34
N GLN A 223 -14.10 -29.44 -11.62
CA GLN A 223 -12.69 -29.11 -11.83
C GLN A 223 -12.23 -29.77 -13.13
N ILE A 224 -12.63 -29.18 -14.25
CA ILE A 224 -12.10 -29.51 -15.57
C ILE A 224 -10.86 -28.61 -15.73
N ASP A 225 -9.66 -29.14 -15.45
CA ASP A 225 -8.41 -28.41 -15.64
C ASP A 225 -8.27 -27.97 -17.11
N SER A 226 -8.66 -26.72 -17.42
CA SER A 226 -8.69 -26.21 -18.80
C SER A 226 -8.89 -24.69 -18.90
N HIS A 227 -8.04 -23.85 -18.29
CA HIS A 227 -8.33 -22.40 -18.21
C HIS A 227 -7.14 -21.47 -18.45
N ASP A 228 -6.25 -21.84 -19.37
CA ASP A 228 -5.22 -20.90 -19.81
C ASP A 228 -5.83 -19.99 -20.90
N THR A 229 -5.61 -18.69 -20.77
CA THR A 229 -6.01 -17.66 -21.74
C THR A 229 -4.76 -16.88 -22.07
N ILE A 230 -4.57 -16.46 -23.32
CA ILE A 230 -3.59 -15.42 -23.61
C ILE A 230 -4.20 -14.08 -23.25
N GLY A 231 -3.59 -13.38 -22.29
CA GLY A 231 -3.74 -11.95 -22.08
C GLY A 231 -2.41 -11.27 -22.35
N MET A 232 -2.43 -10.20 -23.13
CA MET A 232 -1.24 -9.45 -23.55
C MET A 232 -1.44 -7.96 -23.35
N ILE A 233 -0.41 -7.27 -22.87
CA ILE A 233 -0.35 -5.82 -22.75
C ILE A 233 0.87 -5.33 -23.52
N ALA A 234 0.69 -4.28 -24.32
CA ALA A 234 1.75 -3.59 -25.04
C ALA A 234 1.76 -2.11 -24.65
N ILE A 235 2.94 -1.58 -24.34
CA ILE A 235 3.16 -0.15 -24.06
C ILE A 235 4.25 0.36 -24.99
N HIS A 236 3.99 1.48 -25.67
CA HIS A 236 4.99 2.23 -26.42
C HIS A 236 4.78 3.73 -26.21
N GLY A 237 5.76 4.41 -25.62
CA GLY A 237 5.58 5.82 -25.29
C GLY A 237 4.48 6.03 -24.23
N GLU A 238 3.48 6.82 -24.60
CA GLU A 238 2.27 7.06 -23.78
C GLU A 238 1.10 6.15 -24.18
N GLU A 239 1.26 5.37 -25.25
CA GLU A 239 0.22 4.51 -25.81
C GLU A 239 0.24 3.15 -25.13
N ILE A 240 -0.94 2.64 -24.77
CA ILE A 240 -1.13 1.33 -24.16
C ILE A 240 -2.24 0.61 -24.92
N SER A 241 -2.02 -0.66 -25.25
CA SER A 241 -3.04 -1.57 -25.75
C SER A 241 -3.01 -2.88 -24.98
N ALA A 242 -4.16 -3.54 -24.89
CA ALA A 242 -4.24 -4.88 -24.32
C ALA A 242 -5.23 -5.74 -25.10
N GLY A 243 -5.04 -7.05 -25.05
CA GLY A 243 -5.93 -7.99 -25.70
C GLY A 243 -5.89 -9.37 -25.07
N THR A 244 -6.98 -10.10 -25.27
CA THR A 244 -7.21 -11.43 -24.74
C THR A 244 -7.78 -12.35 -25.81
N SER A 245 -7.42 -13.63 -25.78
CA SER A 245 -8.01 -14.66 -26.63
C SER A 245 -8.04 -16.02 -25.95
N THR A 246 -9.10 -16.79 -26.17
CA THR A 246 -9.25 -18.17 -25.68
C THR A 246 -10.21 -18.97 -26.56
N ASN A 247 -10.17 -20.30 -26.45
CA ASN A 247 -11.26 -21.18 -26.86
C ASN A 247 -12.19 -21.60 -25.71
N GLY A 248 -11.98 -21.03 -24.52
CA GLY A 248 -12.84 -21.17 -23.35
C GLY A 248 -12.70 -22.53 -22.66
N MET A 249 -13.68 -22.86 -21.81
CA MET A 249 -13.67 -24.11 -21.06
C MET A 249 -14.01 -25.32 -21.95
N ARG A 250 -13.29 -26.42 -21.78
CA ARG A 250 -13.64 -27.73 -22.37
C ARG A 250 -15.04 -28.17 -21.96
N TYR A 251 -15.79 -28.71 -22.90
CA TYR A 251 -17.17 -29.21 -22.77
C TYR A 251 -18.17 -28.19 -22.26
N LYS A 252 -17.88 -26.90 -22.46
CA LYS A 252 -18.80 -25.81 -22.11
C LYS A 252 -20.16 -26.01 -22.77
N ILE A 253 -21.21 -25.52 -22.09
CA ILE A 253 -22.54 -25.45 -22.70
C ILE A 253 -22.44 -24.52 -23.93
N PRO A 254 -23.01 -24.88 -25.10
CA PRO A 254 -22.98 -24.06 -26.29
C PRO A 254 -23.50 -22.65 -26.01
N GLY A 255 -22.74 -21.64 -26.44
CA GLY A 255 -23.02 -20.24 -26.14
C GLY A 255 -22.44 -19.71 -24.82
N ARG A 256 -21.76 -20.55 -24.01
CA ARG A 256 -21.03 -20.06 -22.82
C ARG A 256 -19.89 -19.14 -23.26
N VAL A 257 -19.83 -17.99 -22.60
CA VAL A 257 -18.80 -16.96 -22.75
C VAL A 257 -18.10 -16.75 -21.42
N GLY A 258 -16.77 -16.69 -21.42
CA GLY A 258 -15.95 -16.43 -20.22
C GLY A 258 -15.66 -14.95 -19.99
N ASP A 259 -14.61 -14.67 -19.22
CA ASP A 259 -14.08 -13.33 -18.96
C ASP A 259 -13.35 -12.73 -20.15
N SER A 260 -12.70 -13.56 -20.97
CA SER A 260 -11.76 -13.11 -22.00
C SER A 260 -12.33 -12.06 -22.98
N PRO A 261 -13.57 -12.14 -23.49
CA PRO A 261 -14.10 -11.14 -24.42
C PRO A 261 -14.79 -9.96 -23.71
N ILE A 262 -14.72 -9.88 -22.37
CA ILE A 262 -15.48 -8.91 -21.56
C ILE A 262 -14.53 -7.81 -21.06
N PRO A 263 -14.70 -6.55 -21.52
CA PRO A 263 -13.93 -5.41 -21.04
C PRO A 263 -14.06 -5.23 -19.53
N GLY A 264 -12.96 -4.98 -18.85
CA GLY A 264 -12.90 -4.89 -17.39
C GLY A 264 -12.77 -6.23 -16.67
N SER A 265 -13.13 -7.34 -17.33
CA SER A 265 -12.86 -8.68 -16.80
C SER A 265 -11.58 -9.26 -17.39
N GLY A 266 -11.60 -9.62 -18.68
CA GLY A 266 -10.47 -10.24 -19.35
C GLY A 266 -9.30 -9.28 -19.53
N ALA A 267 -9.57 -8.04 -19.94
CA ALA A 267 -8.57 -6.98 -20.04
C ALA A 267 -9.18 -5.60 -19.75
N PHE A 268 -8.34 -4.66 -19.30
CA PHE A 268 -8.70 -3.25 -19.19
C PHE A 268 -7.46 -2.37 -19.43
N VAL A 269 -7.67 -1.18 -20.01
CA VAL A 269 -6.61 -0.22 -20.36
C VAL A 269 -7.06 1.20 -20.05
N ASP A 270 -6.17 1.97 -19.44
CA ASP A 270 -6.23 3.42 -19.37
C ASP A 270 -4.81 3.99 -19.56
N ASN A 271 -4.58 4.81 -20.58
CA ASN A 271 -3.25 5.38 -20.89
C ASN A 271 -2.71 6.29 -19.76
N ASP A 272 -3.58 6.88 -18.95
CA ASP A 272 -3.20 7.71 -17.81
C ASP A 272 -2.81 6.88 -16.59
N VAL A 273 -2.96 5.55 -16.64
CA VAL A 273 -2.71 4.65 -15.52
C VAL A 273 -1.87 3.44 -15.91
N GLY A 274 -2.39 2.59 -16.78
CA GLY A 274 -1.85 1.26 -17.08
C GLY A 274 -2.89 0.33 -17.70
N ALA A 275 -2.53 -0.95 -17.76
CA ALA A 275 -3.40 -2.02 -18.23
C ALA A 275 -3.25 -3.28 -17.38
N ALA A 276 -4.27 -4.14 -17.42
CA ALA A 276 -4.28 -5.44 -16.77
C ALA A 276 -4.99 -6.48 -17.65
N CYS A 277 -4.54 -7.74 -17.58
CA CYS A 277 -5.18 -8.89 -18.22
C CYS A 277 -5.31 -10.06 -17.24
N ALA A 278 -6.45 -10.75 -17.27
CA ALA A 278 -6.78 -11.88 -16.43
C ALA A 278 -6.77 -13.21 -17.19
N THR A 279 -6.58 -14.31 -16.46
CA THR A 279 -6.69 -15.70 -16.93
C THR A 279 -7.19 -16.61 -15.80
N GLY A 280 -7.94 -17.66 -16.13
CA GLY A 280 -8.44 -18.64 -15.15
C GLY A 280 -9.94 -18.91 -15.27
N ASP A 281 -10.62 -19.10 -14.14
CA ASP A 281 -12.07 -19.37 -14.10
C ASP A 281 -12.87 -18.16 -14.59
N GLY A 282 -13.15 -18.13 -15.90
CA GLY A 282 -13.79 -17.00 -16.53
C GLY A 282 -15.20 -16.68 -16.03
N ASP A 283 -15.93 -17.66 -15.49
CA ASP A 283 -17.27 -17.40 -14.92
C ASP A 283 -17.17 -16.63 -13.60
N ILE A 284 -16.14 -16.90 -12.80
CA ILE A 284 -15.85 -16.19 -11.55
C ILE A 284 -15.21 -14.83 -11.83
N LEU A 285 -14.23 -14.77 -12.73
CA LEU A 285 -13.53 -13.53 -13.08
C LEU A 285 -14.52 -12.50 -13.67
N MET A 286 -15.41 -12.92 -14.58
CA MET A 286 -16.44 -12.04 -15.17
C MET A 286 -17.39 -11.42 -14.13
N ARG A 287 -17.66 -12.11 -13.02
CA ARG A 287 -18.53 -11.58 -11.95
C ARG A 287 -17.85 -10.51 -11.09
N MET A 288 -16.52 -10.42 -11.13
CA MET A 288 -15.72 -9.62 -10.20
C MET A 288 -14.89 -8.53 -10.89
N LEU A 289 -14.86 -8.49 -12.23
CA LEU A 289 -14.17 -7.47 -13.04
C LEU A 289 -12.71 -7.18 -12.59
N PRO A 290 -11.86 -8.21 -12.47
CA PRO A 290 -10.54 -8.11 -11.86
C PRO A 290 -9.58 -7.18 -12.62
N SER A 291 -9.64 -7.13 -13.94
CA SER A 291 -8.74 -6.28 -14.73
C SER A 291 -9.07 -4.79 -14.56
N TYR A 292 -10.35 -4.43 -14.54
CA TYR A 292 -10.80 -3.08 -14.21
C TYR A 292 -10.37 -2.68 -12.80
N GLN A 293 -10.64 -3.54 -11.81
CA GLN A 293 -10.24 -3.28 -10.43
C GLN A 293 -8.73 -3.09 -10.30
N THR A 294 -7.94 -3.89 -11.03
CA THR A 294 -6.47 -3.77 -11.01
C THR A 294 -5.99 -2.43 -11.58
N VAL A 295 -6.58 -1.96 -12.69
CA VAL A 295 -6.23 -0.64 -13.24
C VAL A 295 -6.68 0.49 -12.31
N GLU A 296 -7.88 0.43 -11.73
CA GLU A 296 -8.32 1.43 -10.75
C GLU A 296 -7.46 1.44 -9.47
N ASN A 297 -7.02 0.28 -9.02
CA ASN A 297 -6.06 0.16 -7.94
C ASN A 297 -4.72 0.85 -8.29
N MET A 298 -4.22 0.65 -9.51
CA MET A 298 -3.04 1.38 -9.99
C MET A 298 -3.29 2.90 -10.09
N ARG A 299 -4.51 3.35 -10.40
CA ARG A 299 -4.88 4.78 -10.37
C ARG A 299 -4.73 5.38 -8.98
N THR A 300 -5.02 4.60 -7.95
CA THR A 300 -4.78 4.95 -6.54
C THR A 300 -3.32 4.76 -6.10
N SER A 301 -2.40 4.69 -7.06
CA SER A 301 -0.95 4.61 -6.88
C SER A 301 -0.44 3.28 -6.28
N MET A 302 -1.24 2.21 -6.29
CA MET A 302 -0.71 0.86 -6.05
C MET A 302 0.27 0.47 -7.16
N THR A 303 1.32 -0.26 -6.81
CA THR A 303 2.15 -0.91 -7.82
C THR A 303 1.34 -1.96 -8.59
N PRO A 304 1.72 -2.31 -9.84
CA PRO A 304 1.00 -3.34 -10.60
C PRO A 304 0.85 -4.68 -9.86
N THR A 305 1.83 -5.06 -9.04
CA THR A 305 1.78 -6.29 -8.23
C THR A 305 0.77 -6.18 -7.10
N GLU A 306 0.78 -5.10 -6.33
CA GLU A 306 -0.18 -4.86 -5.25
C GLU A 306 -1.61 -4.76 -5.78
N ALA A 307 -1.77 -4.04 -6.89
CA ALA A 307 -3.05 -3.87 -7.54
C ALA A 307 -3.66 -5.21 -8.00
N ALA A 308 -2.85 -6.06 -8.64
CA ALA A 308 -3.25 -7.39 -9.06
C ALA A 308 -3.55 -8.30 -7.85
N MET A 309 -2.76 -8.19 -6.78
CA MET A 309 -2.92 -8.97 -5.56
C MET A 309 -4.23 -8.62 -4.83
N ASP A 310 -4.55 -7.33 -4.68
CA ASP A 310 -5.81 -6.89 -4.12
C ASP A 310 -7.00 -7.44 -4.94
N ALA A 311 -6.97 -7.28 -6.27
CA ALA A 311 -8.03 -7.79 -7.14
C ALA A 311 -8.23 -9.31 -7.02
N ILE A 312 -7.15 -10.10 -7.07
CA ILE A 312 -7.20 -11.56 -6.88
C ILE A 312 -7.71 -11.94 -5.48
N SER A 313 -7.30 -11.21 -4.44
CA SER A 313 -7.70 -11.50 -3.06
C SER A 313 -9.21 -11.27 -2.85
N ARG A 314 -9.79 -10.25 -3.49
CA ARG A 314 -11.24 -9.99 -3.44
C ARG A 314 -12.04 -11.13 -4.08
N VAL A 315 -11.54 -11.67 -5.19
CA VAL A 315 -12.13 -12.85 -5.84
C VAL A 315 -11.99 -14.08 -4.93
N ALA A 316 -10.80 -14.32 -4.39
CA ALA A 316 -10.50 -15.44 -3.49
C ALA A 316 -11.40 -15.45 -2.25
N LYS A 317 -11.65 -14.28 -1.67
CA LYS A 317 -12.52 -14.11 -0.50
C LYS A 317 -13.94 -14.58 -0.76
N LYS A 318 -14.48 -14.33 -1.97
CA LYS A 318 -15.83 -14.71 -2.35
C LYS A 318 -15.92 -16.13 -2.92
N TYR A 319 -14.85 -16.57 -3.60
CA TYR A 319 -14.76 -17.86 -4.25
C TYR A 319 -13.45 -18.58 -3.88
N PRO A 320 -13.33 -19.16 -2.66
CA PRO A 320 -12.07 -19.70 -2.13
C PRO A 320 -11.42 -20.84 -2.92
N THR A 321 -12.16 -21.46 -3.83
CA THR A 321 -11.69 -22.58 -4.66
C THR A 321 -11.38 -22.16 -6.10
N PHE A 322 -11.59 -20.89 -6.46
CA PHE A 322 -11.35 -20.42 -7.83
C PHE A 322 -9.86 -20.50 -8.17
N LYS A 323 -9.57 -20.75 -9.45
CA LYS A 323 -8.22 -20.67 -10.00
C LYS A 323 -8.16 -19.46 -10.93
N GLY A 324 -7.21 -18.56 -10.72
CA GLY A 324 -7.07 -17.39 -11.57
C GLY A 324 -5.83 -16.55 -11.29
N ALA A 325 -5.44 -15.76 -12.27
CA ALA A 325 -4.28 -14.89 -12.22
C ALA A 325 -4.52 -13.60 -13.02
N ILE A 326 -3.76 -12.56 -12.67
CA ILE A 326 -3.75 -11.26 -13.35
C ILE A 326 -2.30 -10.89 -13.61
N ILE A 327 -2.01 -10.37 -14.81
CA ILE A 327 -0.83 -9.56 -15.11
C ILE A 327 -1.22 -8.10 -15.22
N ALA A 328 -0.33 -7.19 -14.83
CA ALA A 328 -0.56 -5.75 -14.90
C ALA A 328 0.72 -5.00 -15.26
N ALA A 329 0.56 -3.87 -15.93
CA ALA A 329 1.64 -2.92 -16.20
C ALA A 329 1.11 -1.48 -16.11
N ASN A 330 1.88 -0.59 -15.49
CA ASN A 330 1.52 0.84 -15.44
C ASN A 330 2.19 1.64 -16.57
N ARG A 331 1.72 2.87 -16.81
CA ARG A 331 2.22 3.79 -17.84
C ARG A 331 3.70 4.15 -17.72
N TYR A 332 4.32 3.84 -16.57
CA TYR A 332 5.74 4.08 -16.31
C TYR A 332 6.62 2.87 -16.67
N GLY A 333 6.01 1.75 -17.09
CA GLY A 333 6.72 0.53 -17.47
C GLY A 333 6.98 -0.43 -16.32
N HIS A 334 6.43 -0.18 -15.12
CA HIS A 334 6.48 -1.18 -14.05
C HIS A 334 5.49 -2.30 -14.36
N VAL A 335 5.85 -3.53 -13.98
CA VAL A 335 5.05 -4.73 -14.22
C VAL A 335 4.81 -5.50 -12.93
N GLY A 336 3.72 -6.27 -12.90
CA GLY A 336 3.35 -7.08 -11.74
C GLY A 336 2.34 -8.16 -12.10
N ALA A 337 2.18 -9.12 -11.20
CA ALA A 337 1.22 -10.19 -11.35
C ALA A 337 0.78 -10.75 -10.00
N ALA A 338 -0.39 -11.36 -9.95
CA ALA A 338 -0.88 -12.10 -8.79
C ALA A 338 -1.72 -13.30 -9.22
N CYS A 339 -1.83 -14.31 -8.36
CA CYS A 339 -2.60 -15.51 -8.65
C CYS A 339 -3.10 -16.26 -7.41
N HIS A 340 -4.15 -17.05 -7.62
CA HIS A 340 -4.78 -17.90 -6.62
C HIS A 340 -5.19 -19.25 -7.23
N GLY A 341 -5.16 -20.31 -6.42
CA GLY A 341 -5.66 -21.64 -6.79
C GLY A 341 -4.74 -22.49 -7.69
N PHE A 342 -3.75 -21.89 -8.36
CA PHE A 342 -2.65 -22.62 -8.99
C PHE A 342 -1.54 -22.95 -7.96
N ASP A 343 -0.56 -23.76 -8.35
CA ASP A 343 0.69 -23.89 -7.57
C ASP A 343 1.61 -22.71 -7.85
N THR A 344 1.81 -22.44 -9.14
CA THR A 344 2.64 -21.38 -9.67
C THR A 344 1.96 -20.80 -10.90
N PHE A 345 1.95 -19.48 -11.02
CA PHE A 345 1.58 -18.79 -12.26
C PHE A 345 2.85 -18.26 -12.90
N THR A 346 2.94 -18.36 -14.22
CA THR A 346 4.07 -17.81 -14.98
C THR A 346 3.59 -16.75 -15.94
N TYR A 347 4.45 -15.80 -16.27
CA TYR A 347 4.19 -14.82 -17.31
C TYR A 347 5.48 -14.51 -18.08
N SER A 348 5.31 -14.04 -19.30
CA SER A 348 6.37 -13.68 -20.24
C SER A 348 6.49 -12.16 -20.32
N LEU A 349 7.71 -11.65 -20.28
CA LEU A 349 8.03 -10.22 -20.30
C LEU A 349 9.08 -9.94 -21.37
N ARG A 350 8.89 -8.89 -22.16
CA ARG A 350 9.90 -8.41 -23.13
C ARG A 350 9.95 -6.89 -23.11
N ASP A 351 11.15 -6.37 -22.87
CA ASP A 351 11.45 -4.95 -22.90
C ASP A 351 12.84 -4.70 -23.53
N ALA A 352 13.22 -3.42 -23.63
CA ALA A 352 14.49 -3.01 -24.20
C ALA A 352 15.72 -3.33 -23.31
N SER A 353 15.51 -3.65 -22.02
CA SER A 353 16.59 -3.96 -21.08
C SER A 353 17.09 -5.41 -21.18
N HIS A 354 16.29 -6.29 -21.78
CA HIS A 354 16.63 -7.70 -21.98
C HIS A 354 16.98 -8.01 -23.43
N THR A 355 17.72 -9.11 -23.67
CA THR A 355 18.06 -9.58 -25.03
C THR A 355 17.04 -10.58 -25.60
N GLY A 356 16.13 -11.09 -24.78
CA GLY A 356 15.05 -12.00 -25.16
C GLY A 356 13.91 -11.97 -24.14
N VAL A 357 12.90 -12.83 -24.32
CA VAL A 357 11.77 -12.95 -23.38
C VAL A 357 12.25 -13.43 -22.00
N VAL A 358 11.91 -12.68 -20.97
CA VAL A 358 12.08 -13.05 -19.56
C VAL A 358 10.86 -13.84 -19.12
N LYS A 359 11.10 -15.03 -18.56
CA LYS A 359 10.09 -15.84 -17.91
C LYS A 359 10.09 -15.58 -16.41
N THR A 360 8.97 -15.11 -15.89
CA THR A 360 8.78 -14.93 -14.44
C THR A 360 7.77 -15.93 -13.92
N ALA A 361 8.03 -16.45 -12.72
CA ALA A 361 7.16 -17.37 -12.01
C ALA A 361 6.82 -16.79 -10.63
N ILE A 362 5.55 -16.77 -10.28
CA ILE A 362 5.07 -16.35 -8.97
C ILE A 362 4.33 -17.51 -8.29
N LEU A 363 4.57 -17.66 -6.99
CA LEU A 363 3.88 -18.63 -6.15
C LEU A 363 2.45 -18.15 -5.92
N CYS A 364 1.48 -19.00 -6.23
CA CYS A 364 0.09 -18.64 -6.01
C CYS A 364 -0.31 -18.92 -4.58
N SER A 365 -1.05 -17.98 -4.00
CA SER A 365 -1.55 -18.14 -2.64
C SER A 365 -2.52 -19.34 -2.60
N LYS A 366 -2.17 -20.39 -1.85
CA LYS A 366 -3.12 -21.42 -1.42
C LYS A 366 -3.67 -20.97 -0.07
N MET A 367 -4.95 -20.66 0.02
CA MET A 367 -5.56 -20.36 1.32
C MET A 367 -5.55 -21.61 2.22
N LYS A 368 -4.45 -21.85 2.94
CA LYS A 368 -4.53 -22.48 4.27
C LYS A 368 -5.12 -21.43 5.19
N LYS A 369 -6.13 -21.80 6.00
CA LYS A 369 -6.82 -20.93 6.97
C LYS A 369 -5.88 -19.86 7.52
N TRP A 370 -6.02 -18.65 6.99
CA TRP A 370 -5.37 -17.47 7.54
C TRP A 370 -6.04 -17.19 8.89
N ASN A 371 -5.34 -17.53 9.97
CA ASN A 371 -5.73 -17.08 11.30
C ASN A 371 -5.44 -15.58 11.35
N TYR A 372 -6.49 -14.79 11.12
CA TYR A 372 -6.53 -13.36 11.41
C TYR A 372 -6.29 -13.14 12.92
N TYR A 373 -5.05 -12.80 13.27
CA TYR A 373 -4.66 -12.08 14.48
C TYR A 373 -3.51 -11.16 14.00
N TYR A 374 -3.69 -9.90 13.63
CA TYR A 374 -4.27 -8.79 14.39
C TYR A 374 -4.84 -7.73 13.44
N CYS A 375 -6.10 -7.40 13.64
CA CYS A 375 -6.49 -6.03 13.94
C CYS A 375 -7.61 -6.19 14.97
N SER A 376 -7.40 -5.80 16.22
CA SER A 376 -8.51 -5.18 16.93
C SER A 376 -8.66 -3.86 16.18
N LEU A 377 -9.48 -3.83 15.13
CA LEU A 377 -10.92 -3.89 15.34
C LEU A 377 -11.74 -4.61 14.27
N ASN A 378 -12.76 -5.31 14.78
CA ASN A 378 -13.77 -6.03 14.03
C ASN A 378 -14.68 -5.04 13.30
N PHE A 379 -14.82 -5.21 11.99
CA PHE A 379 -16.06 -4.88 11.28
C PHE A 379 -16.55 -6.09 10.50
N GLN A 380 -17.57 -6.75 11.06
CA GLN A 380 -18.61 -7.41 10.28
C GLN A 380 -19.62 -6.33 9.88
N ILE A 381 -19.86 -6.14 8.58
CA ILE A 381 -21.02 -5.36 8.11
C ILE A 381 -21.99 -6.33 7.45
N ASN A 382 -23.13 -6.53 8.13
CA ASN A 382 -24.38 -6.85 7.46
C ASN A 382 -25.00 -5.53 6.97
N ALA A 383 -25.55 -5.58 5.76
CA ALA A 383 -26.24 -4.48 5.09
C ALA A 383 -27.41 -3.92 5.92
N THR A 384 -27.73 -2.63 5.77
CA THR A 384 -28.95 -2.12 5.09
C THR A 384 -29.23 -0.64 5.38
N SER A 385 -29.92 -0.03 4.41
CA SER A 385 -30.64 1.26 4.41
C SER A 385 -29.84 2.57 4.44
N ALA A 386 -29.87 3.21 3.27
CA ALA A 386 -29.78 4.64 3.06
C ALA A 386 -30.89 5.40 3.82
N GLU A 387 -30.61 6.64 4.25
CA GLU A 387 -31.39 7.83 3.88
C GLU A 387 -30.77 9.12 4.48
N SER A 388 -30.33 9.99 3.57
CA SER A 388 -30.35 11.47 3.58
C SER A 388 -30.13 12.27 4.88
N TRP A 389 -29.12 13.16 4.89
CA TRP A 389 -29.28 14.62 5.04
C TRP A 389 -28.11 15.39 4.38
N GLN A 390 -28.46 16.41 3.58
CA GLN A 390 -27.61 17.16 2.64
C GLN A 390 -27.20 18.56 3.15
N PHE A 391 -26.14 19.09 2.50
CA PHE A 391 -25.58 20.46 2.41
C PHE A 391 -24.33 20.72 3.27
N TYR A 392 -23.12 21.04 2.76
CA TYR A 392 -22.63 21.47 1.42
C TYR A 392 -21.23 20.85 1.11
N ASN A 393 -21.01 20.55 -0.18
CA ASN A 393 -19.93 19.78 -0.84
C ASN A 393 -18.51 20.40 -0.88
N ASN A 394 -17.46 19.55 -0.88
CA ASN A 394 -16.81 19.12 -2.14
C ASN A 394 -15.87 17.88 -2.00
N GLN A 395 -16.32 16.79 -2.66
CA GLN A 395 -15.63 15.57 -3.13
C GLN A 395 -15.11 14.55 -2.09
N ALA A 396 -16.00 13.60 -1.74
CA ALA A 396 -15.69 12.38 -1.01
C ALA A 396 -15.47 11.19 -1.98
N VAL A 397 -14.31 10.56 -1.84
CA VAL A 397 -13.94 9.26 -2.45
C VAL A 397 -14.44 8.14 -1.52
N PRO A 398 -14.93 6.98 -2.02
CA PRO A 398 -15.45 5.90 -1.17
C PRO A 398 -14.43 5.44 -0.13
N SER A 399 -14.90 5.24 1.10
CA SER A 399 -14.12 5.03 2.33
C SER A 399 -13.39 3.67 2.45
N GLU A 400 -13.05 3.02 1.34
CA GLU A 400 -12.24 1.78 1.34
C GLU A 400 -10.82 1.98 0.78
N ASN A 401 -10.49 3.14 0.20
CA ASN A 401 -9.22 3.41 -0.50
C ASN A 401 -8.13 4.15 0.31
N TRP A 402 -8.38 4.53 1.56
CA TRP A 402 -7.50 5.45 2.30
C TRP A 402 -6.21 4.80 2.86
N LEU A 403 -6.22 3.50 3.18
CA LEU A 403 -5.06 2.81 3.76
C LEU A 403 -3.94 2.52 2.72
N ALA A 404 -4.29 2.36 1.44
CA ALA A 404 -3.32 2.04 0.37
C ALA A 404 -2.62 3.29 -0.20
N MET A 405 -3.33 4.42 -0.34
CA MET A 405 -2.74 5.71 -0.73
C MET A 405 -1.70 6.20 0.29
N SER A 406 -1.82 5.82 1.55
CA SER A 406 -0.98 6.34 2.63
C SER A 406 0.38 5.67 2.80
N LEU A 407 0.64 4.55 2.13
CA LEU A 407 1.96 3.89 2.22
C LEU A 407 2.96 4.40 1.15
N LEU A 408 2.54 5.27 0.23
CA LEU A 408 3.39 5.76 -0.87
C LEU A 408 4.42 6.79 -0.45
N TRP A 409 4.04 7.76 0.40
CA TRP A 409 4.99 8.76 0.89
C TRP A 409 6.05 8.15 1.83
N LEU A 410 5.76 6.99 2.42
CA LEU A 410 6.76 6.21 3.15
C LEU A 410 7.92 5.74 2.27
N PHE A 411 7.83 5.80 0.94
CA PHE A 411 8.97 5.53 0.05
C PHE A 411 9.41 6.76 -0.73
N GLU A 412 8.79 7.92 -0.49
CA GLU A 412 9.22 9.16 -1.12
C GLU A 412 10.65 9.51 -0.74
N ASN A 413 11.36 10.01 -1.74
CA ASN A 413 12.75 10.42 -1.66
C ASN A 413 13.73 9.29 -1.29
N LEU A 414 13.37 8.02 -1.51
CA LEU A 414 14.28 6.89 -1.35
C LEU A 414 14.82 6.43 -2.70
N ARG A 415 16.00 5.81 -2.69
CA ARG A 415 16.45 5.02 -3.83
C ARG A 415 15.46 3.89 -4.11
N VAL A 416 15.39 3.49 -5.39
CA VAL A 416 14.51 2.40 -5.85
C VAL A 416 14.87 1.07 -5.20
N GLU A 417 16.16 0.82 -4.97
CA GLU A 417 16.65 -0.40 -4.32
C GLU A 417 17.28 -0.11 -2.96
N PRO A 418 17.14 -1.03 -1.99
CA PRO A 418 17.80 -0.90 -0.69
C PRO A 418 19.32 -1.03 -0.84
N PHE A 419 20.05 -0.22 -0.06
CA PHE A 419 21.49 -0.32 0.12
C PHE A 419 21.91 -1.66 0.74
N GLY A 420 21.04 -2.25 1.56
CA GLY A 420 21.27 -3.54 2.17
C GLY A 420 20.16 -3.95 3.14
N ILE A 421 20.35 -5.09 3.80
CA ILE A 421 19.41 -5.63 4.78
C ILE A 421 20.12 -6.00 6.08
N ILE A 422 19.40 -5.93 7.20
CA ILE A 422 19.80 -6.46 8.50
C ILE A 422 18.85 -7.61 8.86
N PRO A 423 19.26 -8.87 8.65
CA PRO A 423 18.45 -10.02 9.01
C PRO A 423 18.25 -10.11 10.52
N LEU A 424 17.04 -10.44 10.96
CA LEU A 424 16.73 -10.67 12.38
C LEU A 424 17.62 -11.79 12.96
N ALA A 425 17.91 -12.81 12.17
CA ALA A 425 18.79 -13.91 12.54
C ALA A 425 20.26 -13.48 12.78
N SER A 426 20.67 -12.32 12.26
CA SER A 426 22.01 -11.76 12.48
C SER A 426 22.14 -11.04 13.83
N LEU A 427 21.03 -10.81 14.54
CA LEU A 427 21.00 -10.04 15.78
C LEU A 427 21.21 -10.93 17.01
N THR A 428 22.09 -10.52 17.93
CA THR A 428 22.33 -11.28 19.17
C THR A 428 21.20 -11.09 20.17
N GLY A 429 20.55 -12.19 20.56
CA GLY A 429 19.58 -12.22 21.66
C GLY A 429 20.22 -12.37 23.05
N LYS A 430 21.55 -12.25 23.18
CA LYS A 430 22.29 -12.47 24.43
C LYS A 430 23.25 -11.31 24.72
N GLY A 431 23.47 -11.05 26.00
CA GLY A 431 24.48 -10.10 26.48
C GLY A 431 24.09 -8.63 26.36
N GLY A 432 22.84 -8.33 25.96
CA GLY A 432 22.34 -6.96 25.90
C GLY A 432 21.86 -6.42 27.25
N PRO A 433 21.62 -5.10 27.34
CA PRO A 433 21.10 -4.43 28.52
C PRO A 433 19.69 -4.90 28.88
N THR A 434 19.43 -5.01 30.19
CA THR A 434 18.12 -5.37 30.77
C THR A 434 17.47 -4.21 31.53
N THR A 435 18.18 -3.08 31.65
CA THR A 435 17.76 -1.88 32.40
C THR A 435 18.25 -0.62 31.68
N LEU A 436 17.60 0.51 31.94
CA LEU A 436 18.11 1.83 31.58
C LEU A 436 18.98 2.36 32.72
N LYS A 437 20.16 2.88 32.41
CA LYS A 437 21.06 3.52 33.39
C LYS A 437 21.06 5.03 33.23
N HIS A 438 21.33 5.76 34.31
CA HIS A 438 21.45 7.23 34.29
C HIS A 438 20.21 7.94 33.70
N HIS A 439 19.02 7.37 33.87
CA HIS A 439 17.78 7.93 33.32
C HIS A 439 17.37 9.22 34.06
N HIS A 440 17.32 10.33 33.34
CA HIS A 440 16.85 11.62 33.85
C HIS A 440 16.16 12.44 32.75
N ILE A 441 15.26 13.32 33.15
CA ILE A 441 14.57 14.27 32.25
C ILE A 441 15.50 15.44 32.00
N VAL A 442 15.64 15.84 30.74
CA VAL A 442 16.50 16.96 30.33
C VAL A 442 15.70 18.19 29.90
N ALA A 443 14.58 17.98 29.22
CA ALA A 443 13.70 19.05 28.76
C ALA A 443 12.28 18.53 28.51
N SER A 444 11.31 19.45 28.42
CA SER A 444 9.91 19.14 28.12
C SER A 444 9.24 20.31 27.40
N TYR A 445 8.17 20.02 26.66
CA TYR A 445 7.36 21.06 26.04
C TYR A 445 5.91 20.64 25.85
N ASN A 446 5.01 21.63 25.75
CA ASN A 446 3.63 21.41 25.32
C ASN A 446 3.38 22.12 24.00
N TRP A 447 2.73 21.45 23.05
CA TRP A 447 2.17 22.11 21.87
C TRP A 447 1.02 23.02 22.27
N GLN A 448 0.95 24.22 21.67
CA GLN A 448 -0.19 25.12 21.82
C GLN A 448 -1.28 24.78 20.80
N ASP A 449 -2.54 24.93 21.21
CA ASP A 449 -3.71 24.71 20.35
C ASP A 449 -4.04 25.98 19.54
N GLU A 450 -3.08 26.40 18.72
CA GLU A 450 -3.22 27.56 17.84
C GLU A 450 -2.72 27.24 16.42
N PRO A 451 -3.08 28.02 15.38
CA PRO A 451 -2.65 27.76 14.01
C PRO A 451 -1.13 27.89 13.80
N SER A 452 -0.44 28.73 14.58
CA SER A 452 1.02 28.81 14.55
C SER A 452 1.68 27.60 15.22
N SER A 453 2.79 27.13 14.66
CA SER A 453 3.66 26.15 15.32
C SER A 453 4.31 26.80 16.54
N THR A 454 3.70 26.64 17.71
CA THR A 454 4.15 27.23 18.97
C THR A 454 4.23 26.17 20.06
N ILE A 455 5.34 26.18 20.80
CA ILE A 455 5.55 25.32 21.96
C ILE A 455 5.73 26.13 23.25
N TYR A 456 5.30 25.57 24.37
CA TYR A 456 5.54 26.11 25.70
C TYR A 456 6.67 25.35 26.37
N VAL A 457 7.70 26.05 26.85
CA VAL A 457 8.95 25.46 27.35
C VAL A 457 9.39 26.12 28.67
N PRO A 458 9.72 25.33 29.72
CA PRO A 458 9.40 23.91 29.87
C PRO A 458 7.89 23.67 29.93
N GLY A 459 7.44 22.59 29.30
CA GLY A 459 6.05 22.14 29.39
C GLY A 459 5.76 21.38 30.68
N ALA A 460 4.48 21.19 31.01
CA ALA A 460 4.03 20.26 32.04
C ALA A 460 2.87 19.35 31.56
N PRO A 461 2.86 18.06 31.93
CA PRO A 461 1.83 17.13 31.52
C PRO A 461 0.51 17.36 32.23
N LYS A 462 -0.54 16.70 31.74
CA LYS A 462 -1.84 16.66 32.41
C LYS A 462 -1.73 15.94 33.77
N ARG A 463 -2.54 16.34 34.75
CA ARG A 463 -2.68 15.61 36.00
C ARG A 463 -3.63 14.43 35.83
N TYR A 464 -3.35 13.32 36.50
CA TYR A 464 -4.26 12.19 36.60
C TYR A 464 -5.48 12.57 37.44
N VAL A 465 -6.66 12.14 37.00
CA VAL A 465 -7.94 12.31 37.70
C VAL A 465 -8.60 10.94 37.80
N THR A 466 -9.12 10.62 38.99
CA THR A 466 -9.79 9.33 39.20
C THR A 466 -11.17 9.34 38.54
N TRP A 467 -11.38 8.42 37.60
CA TRP A 467 -12.69 8.10 37.04
C TRP A 467 -13.28 6.85 37.73
N PRO A 468 -14.56 6.83 38.15
CA PRO A 468 -15.14 5.72 38.91
C PRO A 468 -15.40 4.44 38.10
N GLY A 469 -15.24 4.47 36.77
CA GLY A 469 -15.72 3.42 35.87
C GLY A 469 -17.13 3.71 35.34
N GLY A 470 -17.58 2.91 34.38
CA GLY A 470 -18.87 3.05 33.71
C GLY A 470 -18.76 3.02 32.19
N ARG A 471 -19.77 3.59 31.52
CA ARG A 471 -19.81 3.63 30.05
C ARG A 471 -18.92 4.75 29.52
N LEU A 472 -18.05 4.44 28.58
CA LEU A 472 -17.32 5.43 27.78
C LEU A 472 -17.98 5.56 26.40
N GLN A 473 -17.83 6.73 25.80
CA GLN A 473 -18.14 6.93 24.40
C GLN A 473 -17.06 6.25 23.56
N GLU A 474 -17.44 5.68 22.41
CA GLU A 474 -16.46 5.26 21.41
C GLU A 474 -15.77 6.49 20.83
N ASP A 475 -14.45 6.40 20.71
CA ASP A 475 -13.63 7.42 20.06
C ASP A 475 -14.10 7.60 18.61
N ASN A 476 -14.17 8.84 18.16
CA ASN A 476 -14.54 9.18 16.79
C ASN A 476 -13.74 10.40 16.32
N GLY A 477 -13.77 10.65 15.01
CA GLY A 477 -13.04 11.77 14.41
C GLY A 477 -11.59 11.42 14.05
N GLN A 478 -10.73 12.43 14.01
CA GLN A 478 -9.34 12.30 13.59
C GLN A 478 -8.40 12.21 14.79
N LEU A 479 -7.44 11.29 14.75
CA LEU A 479 -6.36 11.14 15.73
C LEU A 479 -5.03 11.53 15.09
N ILE A 480 -4.33 12.47 15.71
CA ILE A 480 -2.98 12.87 15.30
C ILE A 480 -1.97 11.88 15.90
N TYR A 481 -1.24 11.17 15.04
CA TYR A 481 -0.25 10.14 15.40
C TYR A 481 1.15 10.71 15.65
N ASP A 482 1.55 11.72 14.89
CA ASP A 482 2.80 12.46 15.08
C ASP A 482 2.56 13.97 14.93
N ILE A 483 2.21 14.60 16.05
CA ILE A 483 1.99 16.06 16.09
C ILE A 483 3.22 16.86 15.66
N ASN A 484 4.43 16.33 15.83
CA ASN A 484 5.65 17.06 15.50
C ASN A 484 5.84 17.13 13.99
N HIS A 485 5.58 16.02 13.28
CA HIS A 485 5.61 16.02 11.81
C HIS A 485 4.45 16.84 11.23
N VAL A 486 3.23 16.75 11.78
CA VAL A 486 2.10 17.61 11.34
C VAL A 486 2.43 19.10 11.45
N ARG A 487 3.06 19.51 12.56
CA ARG A 487 3.35 20.93 12.84
C ARG A 487 4.63 21.43 12.16
N LEU A 488 5.60 20.56 11.94
CA LEU A 488 6.91 20.89 11.35
C LEU A 488 7.42 19.73 10.45
N PRO A 489 6.88 19.59 9.22
CA PRO A 489 7.24 18.49 8.32
C PRO A 489 8.73 18.44 7.93
N ASP A 490 9.39 19.60 7.80
CA ASP A 490 10.81 19.67 7.39
C ASP A 490 11.81 19.63 8.56
N GLY A 491 11.30 19.56 9.79
CA GLY A 491 12.09 19.56 11.02
C GLY A 491 11.31 19.01 12.22
N PRO A 492 10.80 17.76 12.16
CA PRO A 492 9.97 17.19 13.23
C PRO A 492 10.74 17.00 14.56
N MET A 493 12.07 17.05 14.55
CA MET A 493 12.90 17.03 15.76
C MET A 493 13.30 18.44 16.24
N ASP A 494 13.00 19.52 15.52
CA ASP A 494 13.36 20.88 15.92
C ASP A 494 12.79 21.28 17.30
N PRO A 495 11.52 20.96 17.66
CA PRO A 495 10.98 21.26 18.99
C PRO A 495 11.77 20.59 20.13
N LEU A 496 12.37 19.42 19.86
CA LEU A 496 13.22 18.74 20.83
C LEU A 496 14.47 19.57 21.11
N PHE A 497 15.12 20.09 20.07
CA PHE A 497 16.35 20.89 20.22
C PHE A 497 16.09 22.31 20.73
N ASP A 498 14.99 22.96 20.31
CA ASP A 498 14.52 24.23 20.87
C ASP A 498 14.31 24.08 22.38
N ALA A 499 13.62 23.02 22.81
CA ALA A 499 13.37 22.79 24.23
C ALA A 499 14.67 22.56 25.03
N LEU A 500 15.64 21.84 24.46
CA LEU A 500 16.94 21.62 25.10
C LEU A 500 17.75 22.92 25.24
N GLU A 501 17.77 23.77 24.21
CA GLU A 501 18.49 25.04 24.30
C GLU A 501 17.85 26.02 25.26
N ILE A 502 16.52 26.07 25.33
CA ILE A 502 15.81 26.97 26.25
C ILE A 502 16.00 26.52 27.71
N CYS A 503 16.03 25.21 27.96
CA CYS A 503 16.18 24.62 29.29
C CYS A 503 17.64 24.50 29.75
N SER A 504 18.61 24.65 28.85
CA SER A 504 20.04 24.51 29.16
C SER A 504 20.72 25.87 29.32
N GLU A 505 21.63 25.99 30.28
CA GLU A 505 22.48 27.18 30.45
C GLU A 505 23.62 27.23 29.41
N SER A 506 23.96 26.09 28.81
CA SER A 506 25.00 25.94 27.79
C SER A 506 24.42 25.46 26.47
N ARG A 507 25.08 25.79 25.35
CA ARG A 507 24.73 25.26 24.02
C ARG A 507 24.68 23.74 24.07
N PHE A 508 23.65 23.17 23.45
CA PHE A 508 23.50 21.72 23.34
C PHE A 508 24.66 21.11 22.56
N ASP A 509 25.30 20.08 23.13
CA ASP A 509 26.35 19.31 22.48
C ASP A 509 25.77 17.98 21.95
N PRO A 510 25.59 17.84 20.63
CA PRO A 510 25.14 16.58 20.04
C PRO A 510 26.13 15.44 20.31
N GLY A 511 27.44 15.70 20.43
CA GLY A 511 28.47 14.68 20.67
C GLY A 511 28.38 13.98 22.04
N ALA A 512 27.58 14.54 22.96
CA ALA A 512 27.25 13.90 24.23
C ALA A 512 26.39 12.63 24.05
N PHE A 513 25.77 12.43 22.89
CA PHE A 513 24.86 11.32 22.61
C PHE A 513 25.27 10.52 21.38
N ASP A 514 24.99 9.22 21.41
CA ASP A 514 25.21 8.32 20.28
C ASP A 514 23.97 8.23 19.38
N LEU A 515 22.78 8.31 19.98
CA LEU A 515 21.50 8.21 19.28
C LEU A 515 20.47 9.15 19.89
N VAL A 516 19.83 9.97 19.03
CA VAL A 516 18.68 10.81 19.37
C VAL A 516 17.45 10.27 18.63
N THR A 517 16.37 9.93 19.33
CA THR A 517 15.20 9.30 18.69
C THR A 517 13.90 9.49 19.49
N ASP A 518 12.83 8.86 19.02
CA ASP A 518 11.53 8.78 19.69
C ASP A 518 11.33 7.39 20.33
N CYS A 519 10.66 7.36 21.49
CA CYS A 519 10.33 6.10 22.17
C CYS A 519 9.51 5.15 21.29
N ILE A 520 8.67 5.70 20.40
CA ILE A 520 7.87 4.90 19.46
C ILE A 520 8.73 4.16 18.41
N ASN A 521 9.87 4.74 17.99
CA ASN A 521 10.82 4.05 17.12
C ASN A 521 11.45 2.85 17.85
N LEU A 522 11.76 3.00 19.14
CA LEU A 522 12.27 1.91 19.95
C LEU A 522 11.23 0.80 20.15
N GLN A 523 9.96 1.15 20.28
CA GLN A 523 8.86 0.17 20.33
C GLN A 523 8.71 -0.58 18.99
N LYS A 524 8.79 0.13 17.85
CA LYS A 524 8.78 -0.48 16.51
C LYS A 524 9.94 -1.46 16.30
N LEU A 525 11.16 -1.05 16.64
CA LEU A 525 12.34 -1.90 16.56
C LEU A 525 12.23 -3.11 17.51
N PHE A 526 11.66 -2.91 18.69
CA PHE A 526 11.40 -3.99 19.63
C PHE A 526 10.43 -5.03 19.07
N THR A 527 9.35 -4.60 18.41
CA THR A 527 8.40 -5.49 17.73
C THR A 527 9.09 -6.33 16.66
N PHE A 528 9.90 -5.71 15.79
CA PHE A 528 10.73 -6.45 14.82
C PHE A 528 11.66 -7.47 15.52
N CYS A 529 12.39 -7.03 16.54
CA CYS A 529 13.36 -7.87 17.25
C CYS A 529 12.73 -9.05 18.01
N LYS A 530 11.45 -8.93 18.38
CA LYS A 530 10.68 -10.01 18.99
C LYS A 530 10.48 -11.19 18.02
N GLY A 531 10.43 -10.92 16.71
CA GLY A 531 10.34 -11.94 15.66
C GLY A 531 8.97 -12.61 15.55
N GLU A 532 7.92 -11.98 16.06
CA GLU A 532 6.56 -12.45 15.83
C GLU A 532 6.11 -12.03 14.43
N GLU A 533 5.66 -13.01 13.62
CA GLU A 533 5.01 -12.79 12.32
C GLU A 533 3.76 -11.93 12.54
N SER A 534 3.95 -10.63 12.46
CA SER A 534 2.91 -9.64 12.54
C SER A 534 3.09 -8.71 11.35
N SER A 535 1.97 -8.22 10.84
CA SER A 535 1.83 -7.26 9.74
C SER A 535 2.43 -5.89 10.03
N GLY A 536 3.56 -5.84 10.75
CA GLY A 536 4.21 -4.63 11.20
C GLY A 536 4.94 -3.95 10.05
N PHE A 537 4.60 -2.68 9.85
CA PHE A 537 5.26 -1.81 8.90
C PHE A 537 5.82 -0.59 9.62
N PHE A 538 7.08 -0.24 9.36
CA PHE A 538 7.59 1.07 9.78
C PHE A 538 8.66 1.59 8.83
N ARG A 539 8.79 2.93 8.79
CA ARG A 539 9.97 3.64 8.33
C ARG A 539 10.57 4.47 9.47
N ILE A 540 11.90 4.48 9.56
CA ILE A 540 12.67 5.34 10.46
C ILE A 540 13.77 5.99 9.63
N ASP A 541 13.75 7.32 9.54
CA ASP A 541 14.76 8.07 8.81
C ASP A 541 15.97 8.34 9.70
N LEU A 542 17.14 8.15 9.13
CA LEU A 542 18.44 8.27 9.78
C LEU A 542 19.23 9.40 9.15
N GLU A 543 19.78 10.25 10.01
CA GLU A 543 20.69 11.33 9.64
C GLU A 543 21.81 11.42 10.66
N ARG A 544 23.02 11.79 10.25
CA ARG A 544 24.15 12.00 11.15
C ARG A 544 24.45 13.49 11.32
N VAL A 545 24.78 13.88 12.55
CA VAL A 545 25.31 15.19 12.91
C VAL A 545 26.48 15.00 13.87
N GLY A 546 27.70 15.26 13.40
CA GLY A 546 28.92 14.86 14.11
C GLY A 546 28.91 13.36 14.38
N ASP A 547 29.14 12.97 15.64
CA ASP A 547 29.06 11.56 16.05
C ASP A 547 27.66 11.07 16.42
N ALA A 548 26.67 11.98 16.52
CA ALA A 548 25.31 11.63 16.90
C ALA A 548 24.49 11.18 15.69
N VAL A 549 23.74 10.10 15.86
CA VAL A 549 22.74 9.65 14.88
C VAL A 549 21.36 10.13 15.30
N LEU A 550 20.65 10.80 14.41
CA LEU A 550 19.27 11.20 14.57
C LEU A 550 18.39 10.15 13.88
N ALA A 551 17.46 9.54 14.61
CA ALA A 551 16.52 8.56 14.10
C ALA A 551 15.09 9.08 14.24
N CYS A 552 14.58 9.64 13.15
CA CYS A 552 13.29 10.31 13.05
C CYS A 552 12.18 9.33 12.66
N ARG A 553 11.04 9.43 13.35
CA ARG A 553 9.82 8.67 13.05
C ARG A 553 9.25 9.12 11.71
N VAL A 554 8.82 8.15 10.90
CA VAL A 554 7.98 8.39 9.72
C VAL A 554 6.76 7.47 9.82
N GLU A 555 5.57 8.06 9.81
CA GLU A 555 4.31 7.31 9.86
C GLU A 555 3.78 7.00 8.47
N ALA A 556 2.75 6.15 8.36
CA ALA A 556 2.00 6.05 7.11
C ALA A 556 0.96 7.17 7.00
N GLN A 557 0.49 7.70 8.11
CA GLN A 557 -0.41 8.84 8.15
C GLN A 557 -0.11 9.58 9.44
N ASP A 558 0.08 10.89 9.37
CA ASP A 558 0.23 11.68 10.59
C ASP A 558 -1.11 11.92 11.30
N VAL A 559 -2.21 11.77 10.56
CA VAL A 559 -3.59 11.90 11.03
C VAL A 559 -4.38 10.72 10.51
N ILE A 560 -4.95 9.92 11.42
CA ILE A 560 -5.83 8.80 11.05
C ILE A 560 -7.28 9.15 11.37
N GLN A 561 -8.21 8.70 10.53
CA GLN A 561 -9.62 8.68 10.90
C GLN A 561 -9.86 7.48 11.82
N ILE A 562 -10.51 7.70 12.97
CA ILE A 562 -10.94 6.61 13.85
C ILE A 562 -12.19 6.00 13.21
N ASP A 563 -11.99 4.92 12.46
CA ASP A 563 -13.01 4.11 11.80
C ASP A 563 -13.25 2.77 12.52
N PHE A 564 -12.74 2.67 13.75
CA PHE A 564 -12.78 1.49 14.57
C PHE A 564 -13.22 1.76 16.03
N PRO A 565 -13.93 0.83 16.69
CA PRO A 565 -14.28 0.94 18.12
C PRO A 565 -13.07 1.06 19.08
N SER A 566 -12.62 2.27 19.35
CA SER A 566 -11.61 2.61 20.37
C SER A 566 -12.23 3.38 21.53
N HIS A 567 -11.59 3.35 22.71
CA HIS A 567 -11.99 4.14 23.87
C HIS A 567 -10.80 4.80 24.58
N ASP A 568 -9.61 4.74 24.00
CA ASP A 568 -8.39 5.27 24.61
C ASP A 568 -8.45 6.80 24.75
N GLN A 569 -8.95 7.54 23.75
CA GLN A 569 -9.08 9.00 23.87
C GLN A 569 -10.14 9.37 24.91
N SER A 570 -11.27 8.68 24.90
CA SER A 570 -12.36 8.89 25.84
C SER A 570 -11.95 8.57 27.28
N LEU A 571 -11.17 7.50 27.49
CA LEU A 571 -10.59 7.19 28.80
C LEU A 571 -9.57 8.26 29.21
N LYS A 572 -8.68 8.68 28.31
CA LYS A 572 -7.70 9.76 28.59
C LYS A 572 -8.43 11.05 28.97
N ALA A 573 -9.51 11.41 28.28
CA ALA A 573 -10.33 12.57 28.62
C ALA A 573 -11.01 12.44 30.00
N ALA A 574 -11.45 11.23 30.36
CA ALA A 574 -12.07 10.96 31.66
C ALA A 574 -11.05 10.92 32.82
N CYS A 575 -9.81 10.51 32.55
CA CYS A 575 -8.78 10.23 33.55
C CYS A 575 -7.66 11.27 33.60
N THR A 576 -7.69 12.32 32.77
CA THR A 576 -6.64 13.34 32.75
C THR A 576 -7.23 14.74 32.66
N GLN A 577 -6.55 15.72 33.26
CA GLN A 577 -6.93 17.12 33.18
C GLN A 577 -5.69 17.99 33.03
N PRO A 578 -5.69 19.02 32.17
CA PRO A 578 -4.58 19.96 32.13
C PRO A 578 -4.41 20.66 33.48
N VAL A 579 -3.16 20.88 33.89
CA VAL A 579 -2.85 21.64 35.10
C VAL A 579 -3.28 23.10 34.91
N HIS A 580 -3.09 23.64 33.72
CA HIS A 580 -3.48 24.99 33.34
C HIS A 580 -3.90 25.03 31.85
N PRO A 581 -4.83 25.89 31.41
CA PRO A 581 -5.31 25.93 30.02
C PRO A 581 -4.21 26.09 28.96
N THR A 582 -3.14 26.84 29.23
CA THR A 582 -1.97 26.99 28.34
C THR A 582 -1.14 25.70 28.19
N LEU A 583 -1.40 24.68 29.00
CA LEU A 583 -0.74 23.38 28.98
C LEU A 583 -1.69 22.26 28.52
N ALA A 584 -2.79 22.61 27.84
CA ALA A 584 -3.81 21.65 27.42
C ALA A 584 -3.38 20.72 26.27
N GLY A 585 -2.50 21.19 25.39
CA GLY A 585 -2.02 20.43 24.25
C GLY A 585 -1.05 19.29 24.62
N SER A 586 -0.67 18.52 23.60
CA SER A 586 0.22 17.35 23.75
C SER A 586 1.50 17.71 24.48
N HIS A 587 1.86 16.92 25.50
CA HIS A 587 3.05 17.11 26.31
C HIS A 587 4.13 16.12 25.91
N GLN A 588 5.31 16.64 25.58
CA GLN A 588 6.47 15.86 25.18
C GLN A 588 7.56 15.97 26.24
N ARG A 589 8.13 14.84 26.65
CA ARG A 589 9.32 14.77 27.51
C ARG A 589 10.51 14.28 26.73
N ILE A 590 11.68 14.81 27.09
CA ILE A 590 12.97 14.42 26.54
C ILE A 590 13.78 13.87 27.71
N VAL A 591 14.21 12.61 27.58
CA VAL A 591 14.99 11.90 28.60
C VAL A 591 16.36 11.50 28.06
N ALA A 592 17.36 11.59 28.91
CA ALA A 592 18.69 11.08 28.65
C ALA A 592 18.93 9.82 29.49
N TYR A 593 19.44 8.76 28.87
CA TYR A 593 19.82 7.53 29.55
C TYR A 593 20.85 6.73 28.78
N SER A 594 21.49 5.76 29.43
CA SER A 594 22.34 4.76 28.77
C SER A 594 21.58 3.46 28.59
N PHE A 595 21.58 2.93 27.36
CA PHE A 595 21.06 1.60 27.02
C PHE A 595 22.23 0.73 26.56
N GLY A 596 22.77 -0.06 27.49
CA GLY A 596 24.09 -0.67 27.30
C GLY A 596 25.15 0.43 27.27
N ASP A 597 26.00 0.41 26.23
CA ASP A 597 27.04 1.42 26.03
C ASP A 597 26.57 2.61 25.18
N LEU A 598 25.33 2.60 24.67
CA LEU A 598 24.77 3.69 23.88
C LEU A 598 24.21 4.78 24.79
N ARG A 599 24.71 6.01 24.64
CA ARG A 599 24.15 7.22 25.27
C ARG A 599 22.99 7.71 24.41
N MET A 600 21.78 7.66 24.96
CA MET A 600 20.55 7.92 24.24
C MET A 600 19.86 9.19 24.73
N LEU A 601 19.30 9.93 23.80
CA LEU A 601 18.40 11.05 24.02
C LEU A 601 17.06 10.71 23.37
N VAL A 602 16.00 10.59 24.17
CA VAL A 602 14.73 10.01 23.70
C VAL A 602 13.56 10.91 24.02
N ARG A 603 12.76 11.24 23.00
CA ARG A 603 11.50 11.96 23.16
C ARG A 603 10.32 10.99 23.26
N TYR A 604 9.33 11.33 24.08
CA TYR A 604 8.05 10.62 24.11
C TYR A 604 6.92 11.52 24.62
N GLU A 605 5.70 11.18 24.22
CA GLU A 605 4.48 11.82 24.70
C GLU A 605 4.06 11.27 26.07
N VAL A 606 3.66 12.16 26.97
CA VAL A 606 3.17 11.80 28.30
C VAL A 606 1.67 12.02 28.38
N ASP A 607 0.92 10.96 28.70
CA ASP A 607 -0.53 11.07 28.91
C ASP A 607 -0.84 11.91 30.14
N CYS A 608 -0.22 11.56 31.29
CA CYS A 608 -0.41 12.29 32.54
C CYS A 608 0.67 12.02 33.59
N VAL A 609 0.52 12.68 34.74
CA VAL A 609 1.30 12.52 35.97
C VAL A 609 0.35 12.46 37.16
N ASP A 610 0.65 11.60 38.14
CA ASP A 610 -0.01 11.59 39.44
C ASP A 610 0.72 12.56 40.39
N TYR A 611 0.35 13.84 40.32
CA TYR A 611 1.01 14.92 41.07
C TYR A 611 0.71 14.84 42.57
N THR A 612 1.70 15.15 43.42
CA THR A 612 1.40 15.51 44.80
C THR A 612 0.70 16.87 44.88
N VAL A 613 0.07 17.18 46.01
CA VAL A 613 -0.60 18.48 46.22
C VAL A 613 0.41 19.62 46.06
N GLU A 614 1.60 19.47 46.65
CA GLU A 614 2.66 20.49 46.60
C GLU A 614 3.22 20.67 45.19
N GLU A 615 3.32 19.59 44.40
CA GLU A 615 3.77 19.66 43.02
C GLU A 615 2.73 20.37 42.14
N LEU A 616 1.45 20.09 42.34
CA LEU A 616 0.37 20.73 41.60
C LEU A 616 0.26 22.22 41.92
N GLU A 617 0.36 22.60 43.19
CA GLU A 617 0.36 24.01 43.62
C GLU A 617 1.56 24.77 43.02
N ARG A 618 2.75 24.14 43.03
CA ARG A 618 3.95 24.73 42.40
C ARG A 618 3.73 24.95 40.90
N GLN A 619 3.18 23.97 40.19
CA GLN A 619 2.91 24.11 38.76
C GLN A 619 1.89 25.23 38.47
N LEU A 620 0.85 25.37 39.27
CA LEU A 620 -0.14 26.44 39.11
C LEU A 620 0.49 27.83 39.31
N LEU A 621 1.28 27.99 40.38
CA LEU A 621 1.98 29.25 40.68
C LEU A 621 2.96 29.63 39.55
N GLU A 622 3.73 28.67 39.05
CA GLU A 622 4.66 28.88 37.92
C GLU A 622 3.93 29.37 36.65
N GLN A 623 2.71 28.90 36.40
CA GLN A 623 1.91 29.32 35.24
C GLN A 623 1.31 30.73 35.41
N GLU A 624 0.82 31.07 36.61
CA GLU A 624 0.30 32.41 36.92
C GLU A 624 1.41 33.48 36.78
N GLU A 625 2.63 33.18 37.24
CA GLU A 625 3.79 34.05 37.07
C GLU A 625 4.23 34.17 35.60
N ALA A 626 4.21 33.07 34.84
CA ALA A 626 4.57 33.06 33.43
C ALA A 626 3.61 33.88 32.57
N GLN A 627 2.29 33.83 32.80
CA GLN A 627 1.32 34.66 32.06
C GLN A 627 1.56 36.16 32.18
N SER A 628 2.08 36.62 33.33
CA SER A 628 2.38 38.04 33.54
C SER A 628 3.62 38.54 32.77
N THR A 629 4.46 37.62 32.26
CA THR A 629 5.76 37.95 31.65
C THR A 629 6.09 37.17 30.38
N ALA A 630 5.13 36.43 29.82
CA ALA A 630 5.29 35.65 28.61
C ALA A 630 5.60 36.56 27.41
N ILE A 631 6.84 36.49 26.92
CA ILE A 631 7.22 37.06 25.64
C ILE A 631 7.23 35.91 24.64
N GLN A 632 6.46 36.04 23.56
CA GLN A 632 6.62 35.16 22.41
C GLN A 632 7.95 35.51 21.74
N GLU A 633 8.93 34.64 21.92
CA GLU A 633 10.25 34.80 21.31
C GLU A 633 10.32 33.93 20.04
N PRO A 634 11.01 34.40 18.99
CA PRO A 634 11.31 33.56 17.84
C PRO A 634 12.22 32.41 18.27
N SER A 635 12.16 31.27 17.57
CA SER A 635 13.08 30.13 17.78
C SER A 635 14.53 30.61 18.02
N PRO A 636 15.32 29.90 18.86
CA PRO A 636 16.76 30.17 19.03
C PRO A 636 17.58 30.18 17.73
N VAL A 637 16.97 29.74 16.62
CA VAL A 637 17.53 29.75 15.27
C VAL A 637 16.67 30.62 14.34
N ASP A 638 17.29 31.60 13.68
CA ASP A 638 16.62 32.44 12.68
C ASP A 638 16.44 31.67 11.35
N ASP A 639 15.23 31.15 11.10
CA ASP A 639 14.81 30.58 9.82
C ASP A 639 13.66 31.40 9.18
N PRO A 640 13.86 31.99 7.99
CA PRO A 640 12.80 32.71 7.27
C PRO A 640 11.66 31.83 6.73
N GLN A 641 11.89 30.52 6.55
CA GLN A 641 10.94 29.59 5.89
C GLN A 641 10.06 28.83 6.90
N GLN A 642 10.50 28.68 8.15
CA GLN A 642 9.78 27.91 9.18
C GLN A 642 9.97 28.56 10.56
N ARG A 643 8.92 29.21 11.08
CA ARG A 643 9.00 29.94 12.36
C ARG A 643 8.30 29.18 13.48
N LEU A 644 8.99 28.22 14.10
CA LEU A 644 8.60 27.72 15.42
C LEU A 644 8.70 28.89 16.41
N LYS A 645 7.62 29.14 17.15
CA LYS A 645 7.60 30.12 18.24
C LYS A 645 7.67 29.40 19.56
N HIS A 646 8.23 30.05 20.56
CA HIS A 646 8.21 29.51 21.90
C HIS A 646 7.68 30.51 22.92
N ILE A 647 7.01 29.97 23.92
CA ILE A 647 6.61 30.68 25.13
C ILE A 647 7.52 30.15 26.24
N ARG A 648 8.38 31.03 26.75
CA ARG A 648 9.36 30.67 27.78
C ARG A 648 8.78 30.91 29.18
N SER A 649 8.80 29.89 30.02
CA SER A 649 8.62 30.06 31.47
C SER A 649 9.91 30.56 32.11
N LYS A 650 9.80 31.40 33.16
CA LYS A 650 10.96 31.90 33.93
C LYS A 650 11.69 30.81 34.73
N SER A 651 11.07 29.66 34.93
CA SER A 651 11.67 28.54 35.66
C SER A 651 12.68 27.80 34.77
N THR A 652 13.97 27.96 35.07
CA THR A 652 15.09 27.32 34.34
C THR A 652 15.45 25.93 34.87
N ASN A 653 14.79 25.42 35.92
CA ASN A 653 15.16 24.15 36.55
C ASN A 653 14.27 22.98 36.09
N THR A 654 14.66 22.29 35.02
CA THR A 654 14.06 21.02 34.59
C THR A 654 14.65 19.78 35.29
N SER A 655 15.78 19.89 35.98
CA SER A 655 16.68 18.76 36.21
C SER A 655 16.54 18.00 37.54
N SER A 656 15.71 18.42 38.51
CA SER A 656 15.72 17.78 39.84
C SER A 656 14.39 17.34 40.45
N ASN A 657 13.22 17.77 39.97
CA ASN A 657 11.91 17.46 40.59
C ASN A 657 10.77 17.25 39.58
N CYS A 658 11.02 16.57 38.45
CA CYS A 658 9.95 16.20 37.53
C CYS A 658 9.28 14.88 37.95
N SER A 659 7.98 14.95 38.22
CA SER A 659 7.18 13.82 38.66
C SER A 659 7.14 12.70 37.59
N PRO A 660 7.15 11.42 37.99
CA PRO A 660 7.20 10.32 37.04
C PRO A 660 5.95 10.23 36.14
N SER A 661 6.12 9.84 34.88
CA SER A 661 5.01 9.72 33.92
C SER A 661 4.12 8.52 34.20
N VAL A 662 2.84 8.67 33.83
CA VAL A 662 1.80 7.65 33.90
C VAL A 662 1.13 7.54 32.53
N ASN A 663 1.10 6.33 31.98
CA ASN A 663 0.38 6.04 30.74
C ASN A 663 -1.09 5.68 31.02
N VAL A 664 -1.99 5.99 30.10
CA VAL A 664 -3.44 5.67 30.24
C VAL A 664 -3.92 4.95 28.99
N THR A 665 -4.53 3.77 29.15
CA THR A 665 -5.00 2.94 28.03
C THR A 665 -6.16 2.02 28.43
N THR A 666 -6.85 1.44 27.45
CA THR A 666 -7.95 0.50 27.63
C THR A 666 -7.56 -0.90 27.16
N TYR A 667 -8.00 -1.93 27.90
CA TYR A 667 -7.82 -3.33 27.50
C TYR A 667 -9.09 -4.15 27.72
N PRO A 668 -9.34 -5.20 26.89
CA PRO A 668 -10.38 -6.18 27.18
C PRO A 668 -10.11 -6.90 28.51
N ASP A 669 -11.11 -6.93 29.39
CA ASP A 669 -11.02 -7.63 30.67
C ASP A 669 -10.75 -9.14 30.47
N GLY A 670 -9.96 -9.72 31.36
CA GLY A 670 -9.63 -11.15 31.33
C GLY A 670 -8.60 -11.61 30.29
N ARG A 671 -8.10 -10.74 29.40
CA ARG A 671 -7.07 -11.10 28.39
C ARG A 671 -5.62 -10.86 28.83
N GLY A 672 -5.40 -10.30 30.02
CA GLY A 672 -4.07 -9.96 30.52
C GLY A 672 -3.44 -8.77 29.78
N PHE A 673 -2.16 -8.53 30.04
CA PHE A 673 -1.43 -7.43 29.40
C PHE A 673 -0.97 -7.81 27.98
N PRO A 674 -1.23 -6.95 26.97
CA PRO A 674 -0.61 -7.12 25.68
C PRO A 674 0.90 -6.96 25.76
N ALA A 675 1.63 -7.69 24.91
CA ALA A 675 3.09 -7.71 24.94
C ALA A 675 3.76 -6.36 24.65
N PHE A 676 3.07 -5.44 23.97
CA PHE A 676 3.55 -4.08 23.70
C PHE A 676 3.45 -3.12 24.89
N THR A 677 2.70 -3.46 25.94
CA THR A 677 2.63 -2.63 27.17
C THR A 677 4.01 -2.49 27.82
N TRP A 678 4.80 -3.57 27.74
CA TRP A 678 6.11 -3.63 28.35
C TRP A 678 7.14 -2.69 27.73
N PRO A 679 7.39 -2.70 26.40
CA PRO A 679 8.32 -1.77 25.77
C PRO A 679 7.89 -0.31 25.90
N LEU A 680 6.58 -0.01 25.93
CA LEU A 680 6.06 1.34 26.20
C LEU A 680 6.58 1.87 27.55
N LEU A 681 6.41 1.08 28.62
CA LEU A 681 6.86 1.46 29.96
C LEU A 681 8.39 1.50 30.06
N PHE A 682 9.07 0.52 29.45
CA PHE A 682 10.51 0.38 29.56
C PHE A 682 11.27 1.53 28.91
N PHE A 683 11.01 1.83 27.64
CA PHE A 683 11.77 2.84 26.88
C PHE A 683 11.42 4.29 27.29
N ALA A 684 10.21 4.54 27.77
CA ALA A 684 9.82 5.85 28.29
C ALA A 684 10.29 6.11 29.74
N GLY A 685 10.70 5.05 30.46
CA GLY A 685 10.97 5.14 31.89
C GLY A 685 9.71 5.45 32.72
N SER A 686 8.53 5.05 32.24
CA SER A 686 7.25 5.34 32.89
C SER A 686 7.11 4.62 34.23
N SER A 687 6.52 5.31 35.20
CA SER A 687 6.36 4.80 36.57
C SER A 687 5.14 3.91 36.78
N ALA A 688 4.14 4.05 35.91
CA ALA A 688 2.91 3.27 35.96
C ALA A 688 2.14 3.33 34.64
N VAL A 689 1.20 2.39 34.49
CA VAL A 689 0.12 2.43 33.50
C VAL A 689 -1.23 2.32 34.21
N VAL A 690 -2.17 3.17 33.85
CA VAL A 690 -3.58 3.09 34.24
C VAL A 690 -4.34 2.38 33.13
N VAL A 691 -5.01 1.28 33.49
CA VAL A 691 -5.78 0.46 32.55
C VAL A 691 -7.27 0.53 32.86
N GLY A 692 -8.06 0.96 31.89
CA GLY A 692 -9.51 0.75 31.88
C GLY A 692 -9.85 -0.64 31.33
N TRP A 693 -10.33 -1.54 32.18
CA TRP A 693 -10.71 -2.90 31.77
C TRP A 693 -12.14 -2.94 31.25
N MET A 694 -12.30 -3.26 29.96
CA MET A 694 -13.60 -3.35 29.28
C MET A 694 -14.28 -4.69 29.58
N THR A 695 -15.50 -4.64 30.13
CA THR A 695 -16.25 -5.83 30.57
C THR A 695 -17.26 -6.29 29.52
N GLU A 696 -18.16 -5.40 29.13
CA GLU A 696 -19.22 -5.57 28.13
C GLU A 696 -19.29 -4.29 27.28
N GLN A 697 -19.94 -4.32 26.10
CA GLN A 697 -19.93 -3.24 25.09
C GLN A 697 -19.88 -1.82 25.70
N ASN A 698 -18.71 -1.20 25.61
CA ASN A 698 -18.37 0.17 26.02
C ASN A 698 -18.42 0.44 27.54
N ASN A 699 -18.54 -0.60 28.37
CA ASN A 699 -18.59 -0.49 29.83
C ASN A 699 -17.27 -0.97 30.48
N PHE A 700 -16.71 -0.13 31.34
CA PHE A 700 -15.39 -0.32 31.93
C PHE A 700 -15.46 -0.39 33.46
N LYS A 701 -14.62 -1.26 34.04
CA LYS A 701 -14.35 -1.23 35.48
C LYS A 701 -13.67 0.08 35.86
N LYS A 702 -13.67 0.40 37.16
CA LYS A 702 -12.80 1.43 37.71
C LYS A 702 -11.35 1.20 37.23
N PRO A 703 -10.71 2.18 36.58
CA PRO A 703 -9.34 2.01 36.09
C PRO A 703 -8.37 1.66 37.21
N VAL A 704 -7.43 0.78 36.90
CA VAL A 704 -6.44 0.28 37.86
C VAL A 704 -5.05 0.73 37.42
N MET A 705 -4.29 1.30 38.37
CA MET A 705 -2.91 1.69 38.16
C MET A 705 -1.96 0.52 38.49
N TYR A 706 -1.08 0.19 37.55
CA TYR A 706 -0.10 -0.88 37.67
C TYR A 706 1.31 -0.30 37.59
N LYS A 707 2.19 -0.67 38.52
CA LYS A 707 3.61 -0.34 38.44
C LYS A 707 4.32 -1.28 37.45
N PRO A 708 5.49 -0.91 36.89
CA PRO A 708 6.30 -1.80 36.05
C PRO A 708 6.56 -3.17 36.70
N THR A 709 6.73 -3.22 38.02
CA THR A 709 6.88 -4.49 38.76
C THR A 709 5.64 -5.39 38.68
N ASP A 710 4.45 -4.81 38.64
CA ASP A 710 3.19 -5.55 38.54
C ASP A 710 3.01 -6.09 37.12
N VAL A 711 3.26 -5.24 36.11
CA VAL A 711 3.27 -5.61 34.70
C VAL A 711 4.29 -6.73 34.43
N ASN A 712 5.50 -6.63 35.00
CA ASN A 712 6.55 -7.64 34.88
C ASN A 712 6.15 -9.01 35.45
N ARG A 713 5.37 -9.03 36.54
CA ARG A 713 4.89 -10.28 37.14
C ARG A 713 3.86 -10.97 36.24
N LEU A 714 3.06 -10.19 35.52
CA LEU A 714 1.96 -10.66 34.68
C LEU A 714 2.38 -11.04 33.25
N LEU A 715 3.52 -10.54 32.76
CA LEU A 715 4.02 -10.76 31.38
C LEU A 715 5.11 -11.85 31.25
N LYS A 716 5.23 -12.81 32.17
CA LYS A 716 6.33 -13.80 32.13
C LYS A 716 6.19 -14.80 30.96
N PRO A 717 7.27 -15.13 30.22
CA PRO A 717 8.65 -14.66 30.42
C PRO A 717 8.90 -13.25 29.85
N LEU A 718 9.77 -12.49 30.54
CA LEU A 718 10.14 -11.15 30.09
C LEU A 718 10.94 -11.20 28.78
N PRO A 719 10.70 -10.27 27.86
CA PRO A 719 11.25 -10.31 26.49
C PRO A 719 12.71 -9.80 26.40
N TYR A 720 13.58 -10.21 27.33
CA TYR A 720 14.99 -9.74 27.38
C TYR A 720 15.83 -10.11 26.15
N ALA A 721 15.49 -11.22 25.48
CA ALA A 721 16.14 -11.59 24.23
C ALA A 721 15.81 -10.59 23.11
N ALA A 722 14.57 -10.08 23.06
CA ALA A 722 14.18 -9.04 22.12
C ALA A 722 14.89 -7.71 22.43
N LEU A 723 14.99 -7.34 23.71
CA LEU A 723 15.79 -6.17 24.13
C LEU A 723 17.26 -6.27 23.71
N SER A 724 17.88 -7.44 23.87
CA SER A 724 19.27 -7.64 23.46
C SER A 724 19.46 -7.46 21.96
N LYS A 725 18.49 -7.93 21.16
CA LYS A 725 18.48 -7.72 19.71
C LYS A 725 18.26 -6.26 19.34
N VAL A 726 17.40 -5.52 20.05
CA VAL A 726 17.24 -4.07 19.84
C VAL A 726 18.57 -3.36 20.08
N TYR A 727 19.26 -3.67 21.17
CA TYR A 727 20.57 -3.10 21.47
C TYR A 727 21.60 -3.38 20.38
N ASP A 728 21.69 -4.63 19.91
CA ASP A 728 22.61 -5.01 18.83
C ASP A 728 22.25 -4.32 17.50
N LEU A 729 20.96 -4.23 17.18
CA LEU A 729 20.48 -3.53 15.99
C LEU A 729 20.84 -2.03 16.03
N LEU A 730 20.56 -1.35 17.14
CA LEU A 730 20.91 0.06 17.33
C LEU A 730 22.43 0.28 17.24
N SER A 731 23.22 -0.60 17.85
CA SER A 731 24.69 -0.54 17.79
C SER A 731 25.20 -0.67 16.35
N LYS A 732 24.62 -1.58 15.57
CA LYS A 732 24.92 -1.76 14.14
C LYS A 732 24.51 -0.54 13.31
N ILE A 733 23.35 0.06 13.58
CA ILE A 733 22.86 1.27 12.90
C ILE A 733 23.78 2.46 13.17
N VAL A 734 24.14 2.68 14.44
CA VAL A 734 25.06 3.77 14.82
C VAL A 734 26.42 3.58 14.16
N ALA A 735 26.97 2.36 14.20
CA ALA A 735 28.23 2.03 13.53
C ALA A 735 28.13 2.14 11.99
N PHE A 736 26.99 1.84 11.40
CA PHE A 736 26.74 2.03 9.97
C PHE A 736 26.76 3.52 9.60
N MET A 737 25.99 4.36 10.29
CA MET A 737 25.93 5.80 10.00
C MET A 737 27.27 6.51 10.21
N ARG A 738 28.03 6.14 11.25
CA ARG A 738 29.36 6.71 11.54
C ARG A 738 30.44 6.30 10.53
N ARG A 739 30.31 5.15 9.87
CA ARG A 739 31.26 4.69 8.84
C ARG A 739 31.02 5.34 7.47
N ASN A 740 29.85 5.95 7.27
CA ASN A 740 29.48 6.59 6.01
C ASN A 740 29.61 8.12 6.08
N ASP A 741 29.50 8.77 4.92
CA ASP A 741 29.53 10.23 4.78
C ASP A 741 28.49 10.90 5.71
N GLU A 742 28.85 12.05 6.29
CA GLU A 742 27.99 12.77 7.24
C GLU A 742 26.72 13.33 6.60
N ASN A 743 26.77 13.58 5.30
CA ASN A 743 25.64 14.06 4.54
C ASN A 743 24.76 12.92 4.02
N MET A 744 25.19 11.66 4.21
CA MET A 744 24.35 10.52 3.88
C MET A 744 23.14 10.49 4.82
N LYS A 745 21.96 10.47 4.20
CA LYS A 745 20.70 10.16 4.87
C LYS A 745 20.27 8.77 4.46
N ALA A 746 19.74 8.00 5.41
CA ALA A 746 19.26 6.64 5.17
C ALA A 746 17.89 6.45 5.79
N SER A 747 17.21 5.36 5.43
CA SER A 747 15.91 5.00 5.99
C SER A 747 15.86 3.51 6.28
N LEU A 748 15.45 3.15 7.49
CA LEU A 748 15.16 1.78 7.89
C LEU A 748 13.72 1.47 7.55
N ILE A 749 13.48 0.42 6.78
CA ILE A 749 12.13 -0.01 6.42
C ILE A 749 11.93 -1.47 6.84
N TRP A 750 10.84 -1.73 7.54
CA TRP A 750 10.38 -3.07 7.87
C TRP A 750 9.00 -3.30 7.30
N ARG A 751 8.79 -4.46 6.66
CA ARG A 751 7.56 -4.83 5.95
C ARG A 751 7.00 -6.17 6.43
N GLY A 752 7.12 -6.45 7.73
CA GLY A 752 6.72 -7.74 8.32
C GLY A 752 7.69 -8.90 8.05
N GLU A 753 8.78 -8.64 7.34
CA GLU A 753 9.78 -9.64 6.96
C GLU A 753 10.76 -9.99 8.08
N GLN A 754 11.52 -11.08 7.93
CA GLN A 754 12.56 -11.48 8.90
C GLN A 754 13.86 -10.64 8.79
N PHE A 755 13.78 -9.43 8.24
CA PHE A 755 14.88 -8.50 8.07
C PHE A 755 14.36 -7.05 7.99
N VAL A 756 15.21 -6.09 8.34
CA VAL A 756 14.99 -4.66 8.07
C VAL A 756 15.83 -4.26 6.87
N GLU A 757 15.24 -3.50 5.95
CA GLU A 757 15.92 -2.94 4.78
C GLU A 757 16.48 -1.56 5.11
N ILE A 758 17.62 -1.21 4.49
CA ILE A 758 18.25 0.10 4.58
C ILE A 758 18.19 0.74 3.20
N TYR A 759 17.52 1.87 3.07
CA TYR A 759 17.50 2.66 1.85
C TYR A 759 18.36 3.90 2.01
N GLU A 760 18.97 4.36 0.92
CA GLU A 760 19.59 5.69 0.87
C GLU A 760 18.51 6.72 0.51
N LYS A 761 18.47 7.83 1.23
CA LYS A 761 17.53 8.93 1.00
C LYS A 761 18.19 9.96 0.06
N ALA A 762 17.40 10.53 -0.84
CA ALA A 762 17.89 11.51 -1.82
C ALA A 762 18.58 12.69 -1.12
N PRO A 763 19.70 13.22 -1.67
CA PRO A 763 20.44 14.31 -1.03
C PRO A 763 19.59 15.56 -0.76
N THR A 764 18.60 15.82 -1.61
CA THR A 764 17.67 16.96 -1.53
C THR A 764 16.52 16.75 -0.55
N ALA A 765 16.35 15.54 -0.01
CA ALA A 765 15.22 15.24 0.86
C ALA A 765 15.35 15.91 2.23
N SER A 766 14.22 16.21 2.87
CA SER A 766 14.18 16.75 4.23
C SER A 766 14.93 15.86 5.23
N GLY A 767 15.53 16.49 6.23
CA GLY A 767 16.24 15.81 7.31
C GLY A 767 15.32 15.50 8.49
N ALA A 768 15.90 14.96 9.56
CA ALA A 768 15.23 14.87 10.86
C ALA A 768 15.04 16.26 11.51
N VAL A 769 15.92 17.20 11.15
CA VAL A 769 15.96 18.59 11.58
C VAL A 769 15.96 19.53 10.38
N SER A 770 15.50 20.76 10.58
CA SER A 770 15.58 21.80 9.55
C SER A 770 17.04 22.14 9.20
N GLN A 771 17.25 22.78 8.05
CA GLN A 771 18.59 23.24 7.63
C GLN A 771 19.19 24.27 8.59
N ALA A 772 18.36 25.05 9.26
CA ALA A 772 18.79 25.99 10.28
C ALA A 772 19.35 25.25 11.50
N TRP A 773 18.63 24.24 11.98
CA TRP A 773 19.10 23.38 13.07
C TRP A 773 20.31 22.53 12.68
N ARG A 774 20.35 21.98 11.46
CA ARG A 774 21.53 21.24 10.97
C ARG A 774 22.80 22.09 11.02
N ARG A 775 22.74 23.34 10.53
CA ARG A 775 23.87 24.30 10.61
C ARG A 775 24.26 24.58 12.06
N ARG A 776 23.28 24.80 12.93
CA ARG A 776 23.53 25.07 14.35
C ARG A 776 24.16 23.88 15.07
N LEU A 777 23.71 22.65 14.83
CA LEU A 777 24.26 21.46 15.50
C LEU A 777 25.67 21.10 14.97
N THR A 778 25.98 21.46 13.72
CA THR A 778 27.30 21.25 13.10
C THR A 778 28.31 22.37 13.39
N GLY A 779 27.92 23.39 14.16
CA GLY A 779 28.82 24.48 14.55
C GLY A 779 28.94 25.62 13.52
N GLY A 780 28.09 25.64 12.48
CA GLY A 780 27.97 26.80 11.59
C GLY A 780 27.34 28.00 12.31
N ASN A 781 27.89 29.20 12.07
CA ASN A 781 27.31 30.47 12.52
C ASN A 781 26.04 30.82 11.75
#